data_AF-X1WH68-F1
#
_entry.id   AF-X1WH68-F1
#
_cell.length_a   1.000
_cell.length_b   1.000
_cell.length_c   1.000
_cell.angle_alpha   90.00
_cell.angle_beta   90.00
_cell.angle_gamma   90.00
#
_symmetry.space_group_name_H-M   'P 1'
#
loop_
_entity.id
_entity.type
_entity.pdbx_description
1 polymer ?
#
loop_
_entity_poly.entity_id
_entity_poly.type
_entity_poly.pdbx_seq_one_letter_code
_entity_poly.pdbx_strand_id
1 'polypeptide(L)'
;MELTRVFVILAQCVWPLWTQVIPLSDMYGTIKSPNFPEPYPKETDLQWNITVPDGYQIRLYFMHFDIEPSYLCEYDYLKVYSDIEELAVFCGREKTDTERVPASDIILSPGNVLSVAFRSDFSNEERYFGFEAHFSAIDVDECRDRNDEDLVCDHFCHNYIGGFYCSCRFGFLLHSDNRTCKVECNKNVYTERSGEITSADFPKAYPKSSECKYSIELEEGFQVSLEFDDTFDIEDHPEVSCPYDFIKIQAGEKEFGPFCGEKSPGKIQTGSNIVNILFHSDNSGENLGWKLTYTSTGPECSPPTPLLNGQLEPLQPIYIFRDHITLTCDPGYLLRQGDEEFEHYQIECLRDGKWSSGVPLCKKVDCGPVDELLAEVVFVNSDNSTVFGSQIQYSCRDSAVNNTYTCNQSGIWLSDDGMPLPSCLPGVIEGNLSRPAGPESPTPLASTPLACGEQSQPFPAHQKRIVGGRPASPGLFPWQVLLSVEDVYRVPVVRWFGSGALLSPLWIVTAAHVLRSHRLDLSVVPVDPEHIQVHLGLTDVRQKHLATNRSVEKIILHPQFDPQNYNNDIALVKLNQEVALSALVRPVCLPRPGLDSQVLTPNTLGIVAGWGINAANASASSSGLTSDSSSVSELLQYVKLPVVSQDECEASYASRSVNYNITGNMFCAGFYEGGQDTCLGDSGGAFVTQDGRSGRWVAHGLVSWGGPEECGSQRVYGVYTRVANYLQWLHTHMDAERWW
;
A
#
# COMPACT_ATOMS: atom_id res chain seq x y z
N MET A 1 -75.31 6.26 -11.63
CA MET A 1 -76.42 7.20 -11.86
C MET A 1 -76.48 7.47 -13.35
N GLU A 2 -77.66 7.19 -13.90
CA GLU A 2 -78.24 7.63 -15.18
C GLU A 2 -77.58 7.26 -16.53
N LEU A 3 -78.27 6.32 -17.18
CA LEU A 3 -78.30 6.09 -18.62
C LEU A 3 -78.90 7.30 -19.34
N THR A 4 -78.45 7.61 -20.58
CA THR A 4 -79.41 7.92 -21.66
C THR A 4 -78.83 7.67 -23.05
N ARG A 5 -79.66 7.02 -23.87
CA ARG A 5 -79.42 6.52 -25.22
C ARG A 5 -79.56 7.62 -26.29
N VAL A 6 -78.62 7.59 -27.23
CA VAL A 6 -78.76 7.56 -28.71
C VAL A 6 -80.04 8.12 -29.34
N PHE A 7 -79.85 9.09 -30.24
CA PHE A 7 -80.69 9.31 -31.43
C PHE A 7 -79.84 9.09 -32.69
N VAL A 8 -80.28 8.17 -33.55
CA VAL A 8 -79.78 7.98 -34.91
C VAL A 8 -80.75 8.66 -35.87
N ILE A 9 -80.23 9.53 -36.74
CA ILE A 9 -80.89 9.94 -37.98
C ILE A 9 -79.95 9.56 -39.12
N LEU A 10 -80.45 8.69 -40.00
CA LEU A 10 -79.82 8.24 -41.24
C LEU A 10 -79.72 9.40 -42.24
N ALA A 11 -78.50 9.67 -42.69
CA ALA A 11 -78.24 10.34 -43.96
C ALA A 11 -77.54 9.34 -44.89
N GLN A 12 -78.12 9.14 -46.07
CA GLN A 12 -77.59 8.28 -47.12
C GLN A 12 -76.44 8.98 -47.88
N CYS A 13 -75.59 8.13 -48.47
CA CYS A 13 -74.71 8.31 -49.62
C CYS A 13 -73.19 8.36 -49.34
N VAL A 14 -72.52 7.43 -50.05
CA VAL A 14 -71.08 7.17 -50.20
C VAL A 14 -70.46 6.31 -49.08
N TRP A 15 -70.47 4.98 -49.29
CA TRP A 15 -69.66 4.05 -48.50
C TRP A 15 -68.27 3.99 -49.16
N PRO A 16 -67.20 4.53 -48.57
CA PRO A 16 -65.86 4.09 -48.95
C PRO A 16 -65.68 2.66 -48.42
N LEU A 17 -64.90 1.82 -49.11
CA LEU A 17 -64.52 0.50 -48.59
C LEU A 17 -63.80 0.70 -47.24
N TRP A 18 -64.32 0.09 -46.16
CA TRP A 18 -63.70 0.19 -44.83
C TRP A 18 -62.58 -0.86 -44.74
N THR A 19 -61.32 -0.41 -44.64
CA THR A 19 -60.19 -1.25 -44.27
C THR A 19 -60.42 -1.83 -42.86
N GLN A 20 -60.40 -3.15 -42.71
CA GLN A 20 -60.53 -3.79 -41.41
C GLN A 20 -59.14 -3.94 -40.77
N VAL A 21 -58.91 -3.21 -39.67
CA VAL A 21 -57.66 -3.26 -38.91
C VAL A 21 -57.74 -4.29 -37.78
N ILE A 22 -56.74 -5.16 -37.70
CA ILE A 22 -56.62 -6.27 -36.74
C ILE A 22 -55.35 -6.04 -35.91
N PRO A 23 -55.46 -5.66 -34.63
CA PRO A 23 -54.29 -5.52 -33.76
C PRO A 23 -53.78 -6.89 -33.32
N LEU A 24 -52.46 -7.09 -33.35
CA LEU A 24 -51.75 -8.29 -32.89
C LEU A 24 -50.65 -7.85 -31.93
N SER A 25 -50.68 -8.37 -30.70
CA SER A 25 -49.72 -8.00 -29.63
C SER A 25 -48.93 -9.18 -29.08
N ASP A 26 -48.98 -10.34 -29.75
CA ASP A 26 -48.28 -11.54 -29.32
C ASP A 26 -46.81 -11.53 -29.75
N MET A 27 -45.96 -12.28 -29.05
CA MET A 27 -44.52 -12.41 -29.37
C MET A 27 -44.25 -13.21 -30.65
N TYR A 28 -45.24 -13.95 -31.14
CA TYR A 28 -45.19 -14.67 -32.40
C TYR A 28 -46.61 -14.92 -32.89
N GLY A 29 -46.76 -15.14 -34.18
CA GLY A 29 -48.06 -15.50 -34.73
C GLY A 29 -48.04 -15.77 -36.22
N THR A 30 -49.21 -16.10 -36.75
CA THR A 30 -49.41 -16.40 -38.17
C THR A 30 -50.51 -15.50 -38.71
N ILE A 31 -50.24 -14.87 -39.85
CA ILE A 31 -51.18 -14.05 -40.61
C ILE A 31 -51.49 -14.78 -41.91
N LYS A 32 -52.77 -14.86 -42.26
CA LYS A 32 -53.24 -15.55 -43.46
C LYS A 32 -54.17 -14.65 -44.25
N SER A 33 -54.14 -14.78 -45.57
CA SER A 33 -55.21 -14.24 -46.41
C SER A 33 -56.57 -14.85 -46.01
N PRO A 34 -57.68 -14.13 -46.21
CA PRO A 34 -58.99 -14.69 -45.94
C PRO A 34 -59.21 -15.98 -46.72
N ASN A 35 -59.84 -16.97 -46.07
CA ASN A 35 -60.12 -18.32 -46.57
C ASN A 35 -58.92 -19.26 -46.77
N PHE A 36 -57.67 -18.83 -46.54
CA PHE A 36 -56.51 -19.70 -46.72
C PHE A 36 -56.69 -21.08 -46.04
N PRO A 37 -56.47 -22.22 -46.72
CA PRO A 37 -55.77 -22.36 -48.00
C PRO A 37 -56.66 -22.28 -49.26
N GLU A 38 -57.91 -21.84 -49.15
CA GLU A 38 -58.79 -21.60 -50.31
C GLU A 38 -58.56 -20.20 -50.91
N PRO A 39 -58.97 -19.96 -52.18
CA PRO A 39 -58.80 -18.67 -52.82
C PRO A 39 -59.40 -17.50 -52.05
N TYR A 40 -58.68 -16.37 -52.02
CA TYR A 40 -59.13 -15.19 -51.29
C TYR A 40 -60.31 -14.48 -51.99
N PRO A 41 -61.20 -13.83 -51.24
CA PRO A 41 -62.31 -13.08 -51.81
C PRO A 41 -61.84 -11.79 -52.49
N LYS A 42 -62.57 -11.38 -53.53
CA LYS A 42 -62.44 -10.04 -54.14
C LYS A 42 -62.91 -8.93 -53.19
N GLU A 43 -62.51 -7.70 -53.46
CA GLU A 43 -62.88 -6.48 -52.74
C GLU A 43 -62.60 -6.57 -51.24
N THR A 44 -61.44 -7.13 -50.88
CA THR A 44 -61.01 -7.28 -49.49
C THR A 44 -59.95 -6.26 -49.15
N ASP A 45 -60.04 -5.66 -47.97
CA ASP A 45 -59.06 -4.71 -47.47
C ASP A 45 -58.83 -4.98 -45.97
N LEU A 46 -57.69 -5.61 -45.65
CA LEU A 46 -57.31 -6.03 -44.30
C LEU A 46 -55.96 -5.43 -43.93
N GLN A 47 -55.80 -5.02 -42.67
CA GLN A 47 -54.53 -4.57 -42.13
C GLN A 47 -54.27 -5.21 -40.77
N TRP A 48 -53.12 -5.85 -40.60
CA TRP A 48 -52.65 -6.38 -39.32
C TRP A 48 -51.58 -5.45 -38.74
N ASN A 49 -51.83 -4.92 -37.54
CA ASN A 49 -50.88 -4.09 -36.81
C ASN A 49 -50.22 -4.94 -35.73
N ILE A 50 -48.96 -5.29 -35.95
CA ILE A 50 -48.15 -6.09 -35.03
C ILE A 50 -47.38 -5.14 -34.13
N THR A 51 -47.53 -5.31 -32.82
CA THR A 51 -46.79 -4.55 -31.80
C THR A 51 -46.18 -5.50 -30.79
N VAL A 52 -44.87 -5.40 -30.60
CA VAL A 52 -44.12 -6.16 -29.58
C VAL A 52 -43.63 -5.20 -28.48
N PRO A 53 -43.23 -5.68 -27.29
CA PRO A 53 -42.64 -4.83 -26.26
C PRO A 53 -41.42 -4.06 -26.75
N ASP A 54 -41.06 -2.96 -26.07
CA ASP A 54 -39.80 -2.26 -26.30
C ASP A 54 -38.61 -3.21 -26.06
N GLY A 55 -37.50 -3.00 -26.77
CA GLY A 55 -36.35 -3.91 -26.78
C GLY A 55 -36.47 -5.06 -27.80
N TYR A 56 -37.54 -5.09 -28.61
CA TYR A 56 -37.73 -6.09 -29.66
C TYR A 56 -37.96 -5.47 -31.03
N GLN A 57 -37.51 -6.17 -32.06
CA GLN A 57 -37.89 -6.00 -33.46
C GLN A 57 -38.81 -7.15 -33.91
N ILE A 58 -39.49 -6.96 -35.03
CA ILE A 58 -40.43 -7.92 -35.60
C ILE A 58 -39.79 -8.52 -36.85
N ARG A 59 -39.65 -9.84 -36.84
CA ARG A 59 -39.25 -10.63 -38.01
C ARG A 59 -40.49 -11.18 -38.69
N LEU A 60 -40.68 -10.87 -39.97
CA LEU A 60 -41.77 -11.38 -40.81
C LEU A 60 -41.20 -12.20 -41.98
N TYR A 61 -41.76 -13.38 -42.22
CA TYR A 61 -41.41 -14.24 -43.36
C TYR A 61 -42.64 -15.01 -43.88
N PHE A 62 -42.59 -15.45 -45.13
CA PHE A 62 -43.73 -16.06 -45.82
C PHE A 62 -43.44 -17.55 -46.10
N MET A 63 -44.43 -18.40 -45.84
CA MET A 63 -44.39 -19.84 -46.15
C MET A 63 -45.14 -20.17 -47.44
N HIS A 64 -46.18 -19.40 -47.76
CA HIS A 64 -46.93 -19.46 -49.01
C HIS A 64 -47.22 -18.04 -49.49
N PHE A 65 -47.15 -17.82 -50.80
CA PHE A 65 -47.48 -16.53 -51.41
C PHE A 65 -47.95 -16.73 -52.85
N ASP A 66 -49.20 -16.36 -53.12
CA ASP A 66 -49.86 -16.46 -54.42
C ASP A 66 -50.93 -15.37 -54.50
N ILE A 67 -50.57 -14.20 -55.04
CA ILE A 67 -51.42 -13.01 -55.19
C ILE A 67 -51.38 -12.57 -56.66
N GLU A 68 -52.48 -12.01 -57.19
CA GLU A 68 -52.54 -11.54 -58.58
C GLU A 68 -51.36 -10.62 -58.95
N PRO A 69 -50.57 -10.95 -59.99
CA PRO A 69 -49.49 -10.09 -60.45
C PRO A 69 -50.05 -8.89 -61.25
N SER A 70 -49.57 -7.69 -60.93
CA SER A 70 -49.90 -6.45 -61.65
C SER A 70 -48.72 -5.49 -61.61
N TYR A 71 -48.61 -4.58 -62.58
CA TYR A 71 -47.50 -3.64 -62.64
C TYR A 71 -47.42 -2.81 -61.35
N LEU A 72 -46.30 -2.89 -60.63
CA LEU A 72 -46.12 -2.25 -59.31
C LEU A 72 -47.14 -2.70 -58.24
N CYS A 73 -47.73 -3.88 -58.42
CA CYS A 73 -48.78 -4.44 -57.55
C CYS A 73 -49.96 -3.48 -57.37
N GLU A 74 -50.43 -2.86 -58.45
CA GLU A 74 -51.52 -1.88 -58.44
C GLU A 74 -52.93 -2.48 -58.27
N TYR A 75 -53.13 -3.76 -58.58
CA TYR A 75 -54.40 -4.49 -58.38
C TYR A 75 -54.44 -5.09 -56.97
N ASP A 76 -54.01 -6.35 -56.85
CA ASP A 76 -53.87 -7.03 -55.57
C ASP A 76 -52.45 -6.90 -55.02
N TYR A 77 -52.33 -6.66 -53.72
CA TYR A 77 -51.02 -6.52 -53.10
C TYR A 77 -51.00 -6.89 -51.62
N LEU A 78 -49.80 -7.17 -51.14
CA LEU A 78 -49.46 -7.17 -49.73
C LEU A 78 -48.36 -6.15 -49.46
N LYS A 79 -48.64 -5.19 -48.58
CA LYS A 79 -47.77 -4.08 -48.23
C LYS A 79 -47.32 -4.19 -46.78
N VAL A 80 -46.03 -3.99 -46.54
CA VAL A 80 -45.41 -4.04 -45.22
C VAL A 80 -44.74 -2.71 -44.93
N TYR A 81 -45.05 -2.10 -43.79
CA TYR A 81 -44.52 -0.81 -43.39
C TYR A 81 -44.35 -0.72 -41.87
N SER A 82 -43.38 0.06 -41.42
CA SER A 82 -43.16 0.39 -40.00
C SER A 82 -43.41 1.88 -39.83
N ASP A 83 -44.42 2.24 -39.03
CA ASP A 83 -44.95 3.61 -38.92
C ASP A 83 -45.25 4.27 -40.28
N ILE A 84 -44.33 5.11 -40.77
CA ILE A 84 -44.43 5.84 -42.05
C ILE A 84 -43.51 5.28 -43.13
N GLU A 85 -42.60 4.38 -42.78
CA GLU A 85 -41.60 3.82 -43.69
C GLU A 85 -42.16 2.56 -44.38
N GLU A 86 -42.31 2.63 -45.69
CA GLU A 86 -42.70 1.48 -46.52
C GLU A 86 -41.50 0.54 -46.70
N LEU A 87 -41.56 -0.63 -46.07
CA LEU A 87 -40.49 -1.63 -46.12
C LEU A 87 -40.55 -2.50 -47.38
N ALA A 88 -41.76 -2.90 -47.80
CA ALA A 88 -41.96 -3.70 -49.01
C ALA A 88 -43.41 -3.69 -49.52
N VAL A 89 -43.58 -3.94 -50.83
CA VAL A 89 -44.85 -4.26 -51.49
C VAL A 89 -44.64 -5.53 -52.32
N PHE A 90 -45.59 -6.46 -52.25
CA PHE A 90 -45.52 -7.78 -52.90
C PHE A 90 -46.79 -8.16 -53.65
N CYS A 91 -46.61 -8.84 -54.79
CA CYS A 91 -47.64 -9.52 -55.57
C CYS A 91 -46.99 -10.58 -56.49
N GLY A 92 -47.78 -11.46 -57.10
CA GLY A 92 -47.30 -12.61 -57.90
C GLY A 92 -47.21 -13.91 -57.10
N ARG A 93 -46.66 -14.95 -57.74
CA ARG A 93 -46.56 -16.33 -57.23
C ARG A 93 -45.16 -16.93 -57.34
N GLU A 94 -44.37 -16.55 -58.34
CA GLU A 94 -43.06 -17.11 -58.62
C GLU A 94 -42.00 -16.02 -58.71
N LYS A 95 -40.73 -16.35 -58.41
CA LYS A 95 -39.60 -15.39 -58.53
C LYS A 95 -39.39 -14.84 -59.94
N THR A 96 -40.01 -15.48 -60.94
CA THR A 96 -39.93 -15.12 -62.35
C THR A 96 -41.02 -14.17 -62.82
N ASP A 97 -42.01 -13.88 -61.96
CA ASP A 97 -43.01 -12.87 -62.28
C ASP A 97 -42.34 -11.49 -62.40
N THR A 98 -42.97 -10.55 -63.10
CA THR A 98 -42.38 -9.21 -63.35
C THR A 98 -42.27 -8.37 -62.08
N GLU A 99 -42.82 -8.85 -60.97
CA GLU A 99 -43.01 -8.13 -59.72
C GLU A 99 -42.29 -8.79 -58.55
N ARG A 100 -42.27 -8.12 -57.40
CA ARG A 100 -41.59 -8.62 -56.20
C ARG A 100 -42.47 -9.62 -55.46
N VAL A 101 -42.00 -10.86 -55.36
CA VAL A 101 -42.52 -11.87 -54.40
C VAL A 101 -41.60 -11.94 -53.17
N PRO A 102 -42.11 -12.21 -51.95
CA PRO A 102 -41.27 -12.29 -50.75
C PRO A 102 -40.33 -13.49 -50.76
N ALA A 103 -40.76 -14.61 -51.35
CA ALA A 103 -40.00 -15.85 -51.46
C ALA A 103 -39.31 -16.30 -50.14
N SER A 104 -37.98 -16.12 -50.03
CA SER A 104 -37.20 -16.49 -48.84
C SER A 104 -36.68 -15.28 -48.07
N ASP A 105 -37.13 -14.08 -48.45
CA ASP A 105 -36.74 -12.83 -47.80
C ASP A 105 -37.35 -12.77 -46.40
N ILE A 106 -36.56 -12.28 -45.46
CA ILE A 106 -36.97 -11.99 -44.10
C ILE A 106 -37.04 -10.48 -43.98
N ILE A 107 -38.20 -9.96 -43.55
CA ILE A 107 -38.40 -8.54 -43.30
C ILE A 107 -38.22 -8.31 -41.81
N LEU A 108 -37.29 -7.43 -41.45
CA LEU A 108 -37.07 -6.98 -40.08
C LEU A 108 -37.62 -5.56 -39.93
N SER A 109 -38.40 -5.31 -38.89
CA SER A 109 -38.84 -3.95 -38.56
C SER A 109 -37.69 -3.16 -37.93
N PRO A 110 -37.57 -1.84 -38.20
CA PRO A 110 -36.60 -0.98 -37.52
C PRO A 110 -36.84 -0.87 -36.00
N GLY A 111 -38.11 -0.86 -35.58
CA GLY A 111 -38.53 -0.79 -34.17
C GLY A 111 -39.51 -1.90 -33.79
N ASN A 112 -40.33 -1.66 -32.77
CA ASN A 112 -41.27 -2.64 -32.19
C ASN A 112 -42.67 -2.67 -32.85
N VAL A 113 -42.84 -1.98 -33.98
CA VAL A 113 -44.13 -1.87 -34.69
C VAL A 113 -43.96 -2.25 -36.17
N LEU A 114 -44.86 -3.11 -36.67
CA LEU A 114 -44.93 -3.52 -38.07
C LEU A 114 -46.38 -3.67 -38.51
N SER A 115 -46.75 -3.03 -39.62
CA SER A 115 -48.08 -3.14 -40.22
C SER A 115 -48.02 -3.92 -41.53
N VAL A 116 -48.95 -4.86 -41.70
CA VAL A 116 -49.10 -5.68 -42.91
C VAL A 116 -50.50 -5.43 -43.48
N ALA A 117 -50.59 -4.85 -44.67
CA ALA A 117 -51.86 -4.55 -45.34
C ALA A 117 -52.04 -5.43 -46.59
N PHE A 118 -53.16 -6.14 -46.68
CA PHE A 118 -53.55 -6.95 -47.83
C PHE A 118 -54.79 -6.34 -48.49
N ARG A 119 -54.71 -6.15 -49.81
CA ARG A 119 -55.82 -5.63 -50.61
C ARG A 119 -56.07 -6.53 -51.83
N SER A 120 -57.34 -6.82 -52.08
CA SER A 120 -57.81 -7.40 -53.34
C SER A 120 -58.79 -6.48 -54.06
N ASP A 121 -58.68 -6.43 -55.37
CA ASP A 121 -59.50 -5.61 -56.26
C ASP A 121 -60.84 -6.32 -56.59
N PHE A 122 -61.54 -5.86 -57.63
CA PHE A 122 -62.83 -6.45 -58.03
C PHE A 122 -62.70 -7.71 -58.93
N SER A 123 -61.50 -8.03 -59.39
CA SER A 123 -61.19 -9.01 -60.44
C SER A 123 -60.25 -10.12 -59.96
N ASN A 124 -60.82 -11.28 -59.65
CA ASN A 124 -60.06 -12.53 -59.47
C ASN A 124 -60.50 -13.54 -60.54
N GLU A 125 -60.12 -13.32 -61.80
CA GLU A 125 -60.46 -14.26 -62.88
C GLU A 125 -59.75 -15.62 -62.68
N GLU A 126 -58.50 -15.57 -62.22
CA GLU A 126 -57.73 -16.74 -61.80
C GLU A 126 -57.95 -17.05 -60.30
N ARG A 127 -57.64 -18.28 -59.91
CA ARG A 127 -57.77 -18.73 -58.51
C ARG A 127 -56.44 -18.57 -57.79
N TYR A 128 -56.25 -17.44 -57.13
CA TYR A 128 -55.10 -17.17 -56.28
C TYR A 128 -55.37 -17.58 -54.83
N PHE A 129 -54.51 -18.42 -54.25
CA PHE A 129 -54.70 -18.99 -52.91
C PHE A 129 -54.29 -18.05 -51.77
N GLY A 130 -53.62 -16.93 -52.08
CA GLY A 130 -53.18 -15.93 -51.12
C GLY A 130 -51.90 -16.32 -50.39
N PHE A 131 -51.80 -15.97 -49.11
CA PHE A 131 -50.54 -16.05 -48.38
C PHE A 131 -50.69 -16.61 -46.96
N GLU A 132 -49.60 -17.18 -46.46
CA GLU A 132 -49.40 -17.53 -45.06
C GLU A 132 -48.06 -16.95 -44.61
N ALA A 133 -48.12 -15.93 -43.75
CA ALA A 133 -46.97 -15.23 -43.19
C ALA A 133 -46.84 -15.56 -41.69
N HIS A 134 -45.61 -15.64 -41.22
CA HIS A 134 -45.28 -15.86 -39.82
C HIS A 134 -44.47 -14.69 -39.31
N PHE A 135 -44.80 -14.21 -38.11
CA PHE A 135 -44.03 -13.19 -37.43
C PHE A 135 -43.52 -13.67 -36.08
N SER A 136 -42.38 -13.13 -35.65
CA SER A 136 -41.81 -13.38 -34.32
C SER A 136 -41.03 -12.16 -33.83
N ALA A 137 -41.14 -11.86 -32.54
CA ALA A 137 -40.32 -10.90 -31.84
C ALA A 137 -38.86 -11.41 -31.78
N ILE A 138 -37.92 -10.53 -32.12
CA ILE A 138 -36.48 -10.74 -31.98
C ILE A 138 -35.97 -9.70 -31.01
N ASP A 139 -35.22 -10.14 -30.01
CA ASP A 139 -34.50 -9.29 -29.08
C ASP A 139 -33.49 -8.38 -29.80
N VAL A 140 -33.51 -7.09 -29.51
CA VAL A 140 -32.50 -6.14 -29.99
C VAL A 140 -31.27 -6.27 -29.10
N ASP A 141 -30.09 -6.43 -29.70
CA ASP A 141 -28.84 -6.43 -28.93
C ASP A 141 -28.27 -5.01 -28.88
N GLU A 142 -28.72 -4.20 -27.92
CA GLU A 142 -28.30 -2.79 -27.81
C GLU A 142 -26.79 -2.64 -27.57
N CYS A 143 -26.12 -3.70 -27.12
CA CYS A 143 -24.67 -3.70 -26.93
C CYS A 143 -23.90 -3.87 -28.26
N ARG A 144 -24.54 -4.41 -29.30
CA ARG A 144 -23.92 -4.66 -30.61
C ARG A 144 -24.37 -3.66 -31.68
N ASP A 145 -25.63 -3.25 -31.65
CA ASP A 145 -26.23 -2.34 -32.62
C ASP A 145 -25.79 -0.89 -32.32
N ARG A 146 -24.52 -0.62 -32.62
CA ARG A 146 -23.85 0.68 -32.50
C ARG A 146 -24.50 1.70 -33.43
N ASN A 147 -25.44 2.49 -32.94
CA ASN A 147 -25.62 3.83 -33.48
C ASN A 147 -24.62 4.74 -32.77
N ASP A 148 -23.67 5.28 -33.53
CA ASP A 148 -22.48 6.03 -33.10
C ASP A 148 -22.75 7.32 -32.28
N GLU A 149 -23.98 7.59 -31.83
CA GLU A 149 -24.33 8.90 -31.27
C GLU A 149 -24.41 8.99 -29.74
N ASP A 150 -24.47 7.88 -28.99
CA ASP A 150 -24.33 7.92 -27.51
C ASP A 150 -23.85 6.58 -26.98
N LEU A 151 -22.69 6.54 -26.32
CA LEU A 151 -22.21 5.35 -25.60
C LEU A 151 -23.27 4.89 -24.59
N VAL A 152 -23.92 3.76 -24.90
CA VAL A 152 -25.02 3.18 -24.11
C VAL A 152 -24.58 2.94 -22.66
N CYS A 153 -23.34 2.45 -22.50
CA CYS A 153 -22.71 2.19 -21.21
C CYS A 153 -21.26 2.69 -21.23
N ASP A 154 -20.83 3.29 -20.13
CA ASP A 154 -19.46 3.84 -19.98
C ASP A 154 -18.38 2.74 -19.94
N HIS A 155 -18.67 1.59 -19.31
CA HIS A 155 -17.71 0.49 -19.16
C HIS A 155 -18.15 -0.82 -19.81
N PHE A 156 -19.14 -1.50 -19.24
CA PHE A 156 -19.59 -2.79 -19.73
C PHE A 156 -21.10 -2.75 -20.00
N CYS A 157 -21.49 -3.17 -21.21
CA CYS A 157 -22.87 -3.36 -21.61
C CYS A 157 -23.24 -4.84 -21.54
N HIS A 158 -24.40 -5.15 -20.95
CA HIS A 158 -24.94 -6.49 -20.85
C HIS A 158 -26.34 -6.54 -21.45
N ASN A 159 -26.47 -7.24 -22.58
CA ASN A 159 -27.76 -7.49 -23.20
C ASN A 159 -28.52 -8.64 -22.49
N TYR A 160 -29.84 -8.53 -22.40
CA TYR A 160 -30.76 -9.58 -21.99
C TYR A 160 -32.05 -9.50 -22.81
N ILE A 161 -32.86 -10.57 -22.75
CA ILE A 161 -34.10 -10.64 -23.53
C ILE A 161 -35.08 -9.51 -23.11
N GLY A 162 -35.24 -8.50 -23.96
CA GLY A 162 -36.07 -7.31 -23.77
C GLY A 162 -35.35 -6.08 -23.21
N GLY A 163 -34.02 -6.02 -23.23
CA GLY A 163 -33.27 -4.80 -22.94
C GLY A 163 -31.83 -5.03 -22.50
N PHE A 164 -31.18 -3.98 -22.01
CA PHE A 164 -29.79 -4.03 -21.57
C PHE A 164 -29.59 -3.36 -20.20
N TYR A 165 -28.44 -3.61 -19.58
CA TYR A 165 -27.99 -2.83 -18.42
C TYR A 165 -26.48 -2.61 -18.45
N CYS A 166 -26.05 -1.55 -17.78
CA CYS A 166 -24.64 -1.21 -17.66
C CYS A 166 -24.05 -1.70 -16.33
N SER A 167 -22.75 -1.99 -16.35
CA SER A 167 -21.98 -2.26 -15.13
C SER A 167 -20.58 -1.66 -15.23
N CYS A 168 -19.91 -1.51 -14.10
CA CYS A 168 -18.63 -0.82 -13.99
C CYS A 168 -17.48 -1.76 -13.70
N ARG A 169 -16.26 -1.32 -14.05
CA ARG A 169 -15.01 -1.97 -13.63
C ARG A 169 -14.89 -1.98 -12.11
N PHE A 170 -14.09 -2.91 -11.57
CA PHE A 170 -13.80 -2.97 -10.14
C PHE A 170 -13.24 -1.64 -9.62
N GLY A 171 -13.74 -1.14 -8.49
CA GLY A 171 -13.37 0.16 -7.91
C GLY A 171 -14.27 1.33 -8.30
N PHE A 172 -15.14 1.14 -9.30
CA PHE A 172 -16.12 2.13 -9.75
C PHE A 172 -17.54 1.77 -9.28
N LEU A 173 -18.40 2.78 -9.19
CA LEU A 173 -19.80 2.66 -8.82
C LEU A 173 -20.67 3.13 -9.99
N LEU A 174 -21.73 2.37 -10.30
CA LEU A 174 -22.71 2.80 -11.30
C LEU A 174 -23.44 4.04 -10.78
N HIS A 175 -23.49 5.09 -11.59
CA HIS A 175 -24.19 6.33 -11.28
C HIS A 175 -25.72 6.14 -11.36
N SER A 176 -26.49 7.11 -10.86
CA SER A 176 -27.96 7.07 -10.84
C SER A 176 -28.62 7.12 -12.23
N ASP A 177 -27.86 7.44 -13.28
CA ASP A 177 -28.30 7.36 -14.67
C ASP A 177 -28.31 5.92 -15.21
N ASN A 178 -27.79 4.95 -14.44
CA ASN A 178 -27.57 3.56 -14.82
C ASN A 178 -26.67 3.36 -16.05
N ARG A 179 -25.83 4.35 -16.39
CA ARG A 179 -24.95 4.35 -17.57
C ARG A 179 -23.50 4.68 -17.25
N THR A 180 -23.26 5.74 -16.48
CA THR A 180 -21.90 6.24 -16.18
C THR A 180 -21.32 5.62 -14.92
N CYS A 181 -19.98 5.53 -14.87
CA CYS A 181 -19.25 4.91 -13.77
C CYS A 181 -18.45 5.95 -12.98
N LYS A 182 -18.92 6.25 -11.77
CA LYS A 182 -18.26 7.20 -10.85
C LYS A 182 -17.28 6.52 -9.90
N VAL A 183 -16.45 7.31 -9.21
CA VAL A 183 -15.53 6.83 -8.15
C VAL A 183 -15.78 7.50 -6.80
N GLU A 184 -15.40 6.83 -5.70
CA GLU A 184 -15.36 7.44 -4.38
C GLU A 184 -13.99 8.07 -4.10
N CYS A 185 -13.88 9.37 -4.33
CA CYS A 185 -12.64 10.16 -4.22
C CYS A 185 -12.78 11.35 -3.23
N ASN A 186 -13.66 11.23 -2.23
CA ASN A 186 -14.07 12.33 -1.33
C ASN A 186 -13.42 12.33 0.05
N LYS A 187 -12.44 11.47 0.32
CA LYS A 187 -11.87 11.26 1.67
C LYS A 187 -10.36 11.42 1.73
N ASN A 188 -9.77 12.10 0.75
CA ASN A 188 -8.33 12.21 0.64
C ASN A 188 -7.84 13.43 1.45
N VAL A 189 -7.16 13.17 2.57
CA VAL A 189 -6.53 14.20 3.41
C VAL A 189 -5.02 14.01 3.35
N TYR A 190 -4.31 15.07 2.95
CA TYR A 190 -2.86 15.10 2.81
C TYR A 190 -2.25 15.95 3.91
N THR A 191 -1.42 15.34 4.76
CA THR A 191 -0.79 15.99 5.92
C THR A 191 0.72 16.13 5.78
N GLU A 192 1.31 15.53 4.74
CA GLU A 192 2.74 15.61 4.44
C GLU A 192 3.13 16.98 3.90
N ARG A 193 4.37 17.40 4.11
CA ARG A 193 4.89 18.73 3.74
C ARG A 193 5.01 18.98 2.24
N SER A 194 5.00 17.93 1.45
CA SER A 194 4.95 17.95 0.00
C SER A 194 4.27 16.69 -0.47
N GLY A 195 3.64 16.72 -1.63
CA GLY A 195 3.03 15.54 -2.21
C GLY A 195 2.53 15.80 -3.62
N GLU A 196 1.97 14.75 -4.21
CA GLU A 196 1.41 14.77 -5.55
C GLU A 196 -0.08 14.41 -5.49
N ILE A 197 -0.90 15.15 -6.22
CA ILE A 197 -2.34 14.93 -6.33
C ILE A 197 -2.72 14.91 -7.80
N THR A 198 -3.49 13.90 -8.21
CA THR A 198 -3.96 13.74 -9.59
C THR A 198 -5.46 13.51 -9.64
N SER A 199 -6.06 13.74 -10.82
CA SER A 199 -7.34 13.11 -11.16
C SER A 199 -7.21 11.58 -11.10
N ALA A 200 -8.32 10.90 -10.83
CA ALA A 200 -8.32 9.43 -10.80
C ALA A 200 -7.91 8.87 -12.17
N ASP A 201 -7.10 7.81 -12.16
CA ASP A 201 -6.53 7.15 -13.34
C ASP A 201 -5.60 7.99 -14.24
N PHE A 202 -5.22 9.21 -13.85
CA PHE A 202 -4.27 10.05 -14.59
C PHE A 202 -3.00 9.26 -14.98
N PRO A 203 -2.51 9.32 -16.24
CA PRO A 203 -2.93 10.20 -17.34
C PRO A 203 -3.95 9.55 -18.30
N LYS A 204 -4.87 8.72 -17.80
CA LYS A 204 -6.01 8.20 -18.58
C LYS A 204 -7.25 9.05 -18.33
N ALA A 205 -8.28 8.83 -19.16
CA ALA A 205 -9.58 9.47 -19.02
C ALA A 205 -10.10 9.37 -17.58
N TYR A 206 -10.44 10.51 -16.98
CA TYR A 206 -10.96 10.51 -15.61
C TYR A 206 -12.40 9.95 -15.56
N PRO A 207 -12.82 9.43 -14.40
CA PRO A 207 -14.18 8.90 -14.23
C PRO A 207 -15.25 9.97 -14.40
N LYS A 208 -16.29 9.67 -15.18
CA LYS A 208 -17.48 10.52 -15.34
C LYS A 208 -18.31 10.56 -14.05
N SER A 209 -19.19 11.54 -13.95
CA SER A 209 -20.21 11.70 -12.90
C SER A 209 -19.62 11.66 -11.48
N SER A 210 -18.41 12.20 -11.31
CA SER A 210 -17.63 12.11 -10.08
C SER A 210 -17.44 13.48 -9.44
N GLU A 211 -17.52 13.51 -8.12
CA GLU A 211 -17.20 14.67 -7.30
C GLU A 211 -16.06 14.24 -6.37
N CYS A 212 -14.86 14.76 -6.60
CA CYS A 212 -13.66 14.43 -5.84
C CYS A 212 -13.23 15.61 -4.96
N LYS A 213 -12.95 15.33 -3.69
CA LYS A 213 -12.52 16.31 -2.69
C LYS A 213 -11.19 15.88 -2.09
N TYR A 214 -10.20 16.74 -2.28
CA TYR A 214 -8.85 16.57 -1.76
C TYR A 214 -8.57 17.70 -0.77
N SER A 215 -8.21 17.38 0.47
CA SER A 215 -7.89 18.35 1.52
C SER A 215 -6.40 18.26 1.85
N ILE A 216 -5.66 19.36 1.75
CA ILE A 216 -4.29 19.48 2.25
C ILE A 216 -4.40 20.20 3.60
N GLU A 217 -4.02 19.53 4.68
CA GLU A 217 -4.15 20.03 6.06
C GLU A 217 -2.80 19.96 6.77
N LEU A 218 -2.07 21.08 6.75
CA LEU A 218 -0.78 21.20 7.42
C LEU A 218 -0.91 21.96 8.76
N GLU A 219 0.09 21.80 9.63
CA GLU A 219 0.18 22.54 10.89
C GLU A 219 0.16 24.06 10.66
N GLU A 220 -0.45 24.80 11.59
CA GLU A 220 -0.43 26.26 11.57
C GLU A 220 1.01 26.79 11.59
N GLY A 221 1.35 27.64 10.61
CA GLY A 221 2.71 28.15 10.40
C GLY A 221 3.27 27.79 9.02
N PHE A 222 2.76 26.73 8.41
CA PHE A 222 3.03 26.41 7.02
C PHE A 222 2.16 27.22 6.05
N GLN A 223 2.63 27.37 4.82
CA GLN A 223 1.89 27.91 3.69
C GLN A 223 2.07 26.99 2.48
N VAL A 224 0.96 26.53 1.90
CA VAL A 224 0.96 25.60 0.77
C VAL A 224 1.12 26.37 -0.54
N SER A 225 2.02 25.91 -1.39
CA SER A 225 2.13 26.32 -2.80
C SER A 225 1.77 25.14 -3.68
N LEU A 226 0.91 25.36 -4.67
CA LEU A 226 0.53 24.36 -5.67
C LEU A 226 1.27 24.63 -6.98
N GLU A 227 1.66 23.58 -7.68
CA GLU A 227 2.33 23.63 -8.98
C GLU A 227 1.74 22.55 -9.88
N PHE A 228 0.89 22.98 -10.82
CA PHE A 228 0.25 22.10 -11.78
C PHE A 228 1.22 21.68 -12.88
N ASP A 229 1.16 20.40 -13.28
CA ASP A 229 1.87 19.87 -14.44
C ASP A 229 1.38 20.53 -15.73
N ASP A 230 2.21 20.53 -16.77
CA ASP A 230 1.82 21.04 -18.10
C ASP A 230 0.77 20.15 -18.77
N THR A 231 0.70 18.86 -18.40
CA THR A 231 -0.31 17.92 -18.86
C THR A 231 -1.64 18.18 -18.14
N PHE A 232 -2.48 19.00 -18.76
CA PHE A 232 -3.76 19.45 -18.21
C PHE A 232 -4.82 19.39 -19.31
N ASP A 233 -5.85 18.57 -19.10
CA ASP A 233 -6.92 18.34 -20.05
C ASP A 233 -8.23 18.08 -19.29
N ILE A 234 -9.08 19.09 -19.23
CA ILE A 234 -10.39 19.04 -18.56
C ILE A 234 -11.43 19.60 -19.54
N GLU A 235 -12.57 18.93 -19.68
CA GLU A 235 -13.61 19.32 -20.63
C GLU A 235 -14.06 20.78 -20.44
N ASP A 236 -14.06 21.56 -21.53
CA ASP A 236 -14.37 22.98 -21.54
C ASP A 236 -15.38 23.36 -22.63
N HIS A 237 -15.74 24.64 -22.66
CA HIS A 237 -16.58 25.20 -23.70
C HIS A 237 -15.97 26.52 -24.19
N PRO A 238 -15.95 26.78 -25.51
CA PRO A 238 -15.27 27.96 -26.07
C PRO A 238 -15.87 29.30 -25.62
N GLU A 239 -17.16 29.34 -25.28
CA GLU A 239 -17.86 30.58 -24.91
C GLU A 239 -18.26 30.67 -23.42
N VAL A 240 -18.26 29.53 -22.71
CA VAL A 240 -18.75 29.45 -21.33
C VAL A 240 -17.62 28.90 -20.49
N SER A 241 -17.28 29.59 -19.41
CA SER A 241 -16.18 29.17 -18.54
C SER A 241 -16.57 27.91 -17.77
N CYS A 242 -15.99 26.77 -18.15
CA CYS A 242 -16.08 25.48 -17.46
C CYS A 242 -17.49 25.03 -17.09
N PRO A 243 -18.39 24.83 -18.09
CA PRO A 243 -19.78 24.43 -17.83
C PRO A 243 -19.94 22.93 -17.54
N TYR A 244 -19.00 22.11 -18.01
CA TYR A 244 -19.02 20.65 -17.89
C TYR A 244 -18.20 20.24 -16.67
N ASP A 245 -16.88 20.28 -16.84
CA ASP A 245 -15.93 19.81 -15.84
C ASP A 245 -15.07 20.96 -15.31
N PHE A 246 -14.68 20.89 -14.05
CA PHE A 246 -13.83 21.93 -13.47
C PHE A 246 -13.08 21.48 -12.23
N ILE A 247 -11.98 22.19 -11.97
CA ILE A 247 -11.29 22.20 -10.68
C ILE A 247 -11.47 23.56 -9.99
N LYS A 248 -11.84 23.53 -8.71
CA LYS A 248 -11.95 24.69 -7.82
C LYS A 248 -11.07 24.49 -6.59
N ILE A 249 -10.40 25.54 -6.16
CA ILE A 249 -9.44 25.49 -5.05
C ILE A 249 -9.83 26.56 -4.03
N GLN A 250 -10.05 26.15 -2.79
CA GLN A 250 -10.37 27.02 -1.68
C GLN A 250 -9.23 26.98 -0.65
N ALA A 251 -8.61 28.14 -0.39
CA ALA A 251 -7.53 28.30 0.56
C ALA A 251 -7.85 29.43 1.54
N GLY A 252 -8.35 29.07 2.73
CA GLY A 252 -8.91 30.05 3.67
C GLY A 252 -10.10 30.80 3.03
N GLU A 253 -10.01 32.13 2.98
CA GLU A 253 -11.04 32.99 2.34
C GLU A 253 -10.85 33.16 0.83
N LYS A 254 -9.75 32.66 0.24
CA LYS A 254 -9.47 32.81 -1.19
C LYS A 254 -10.02 31.61 -1.97
N GLU A 255 -10.65 31.90 -3.10
CA GLU A 255 -11.10 30.90 -4.08
C GLU A 255 -10.32 31.10 -5.38
N PHE A 256 -9.87 30.01 -5.98
CA PHE A 256 -9.21 29.98 -7.29
C PHE A 256 -9.98 29.03 -8.22
N GLY A 257 -10.16 29.46 -9.47
CA GLY A 257 -10.93 28.72 -10.48
C GLY A 257 -12.34 29.29 -10.70
N PRO A 258 -13.24 28.54 -11.36
CA PRO A 258 -13.03 27.20 -11.91
C PRO A 258 -11.96 27.18 -13.00
N PHE A 259 -11.16 26.12 -13.08
CA PHE A 259 -10.21 25.89 -14.17
C PHE A 259 -10.63 24.66 -14.99
N CYS A 260 -10.49 24.77 -16.31
CA CYS A 260 -10.78 23.75 -17.32
C CYS A 260 -9.97 24.05 -18.60
N GLY A 261 -10.07 23.19 -19.61
CA GLY A 261 -9.40 23.30 -20.91
C GLY A 261 -8.03 22.62 -20.94
N GLU A 262 -7.25 22.92 -21.98
CA GLU A 262 -5.93 22.31 -22.21
C GLU A 262 -4.76 23.06 -21.52
N LYS A 263 -5.04 24.21 -20.88
CA LYS A 263 -4.00 25.09 -20.33
C LYS A 263 -4.01 25.07 -18.80
N SER A 264 -2.95 24.49 -18.25
CA SER A 264 -2.66 24.49 -16.80
C SER A 264 -2.63 25.91 -16.19
N PRO A 265 -3.16 26.10 -14.96
CA PRO A 265 -3.05 27.36 -14.23
C PRO A 265 -1.62 27.64 -13.73
N GLY A 266 -0.71 26.68 -13.80
CA GLY A 266 0.68 26.80 -13.37
C GLY A 266 0.83 26.85 -11.85
N LYS A 267 1.63 27.80 -11.35
CA LYS A 267 1.95 27.91 -9.91
C LYS A 267 0.97 28.82 -9.16
N ILE A 268 0.39 28.32 -8.08
CA ILE A 268 -0.55 29.03 -7.22
C ILE A 268 0.02 29.13 -5.80
N GLN A 269 0.22 30.36 -5.33
CA GLN A 269 0.58 30.65 -3.93
C GLN A 269 -0.69 30.85 -3.11
N THR A 270 -1.01 29.88 -2.25
CA THR A 270 -2.29 29.89 -1.53
C THR A 270 -2.28 30.85 -0.34
N GLY A 271 -1.15 30.91 0.37
CA GLY A 271 -1.00 31.67 1.62
C GLY A 271 -1.78 31.07 2.80
N SER A 272 -2.15 29.78 2.72
CA SER A 272 -2.89 29.04 3.75
C SER A 272 -2.18 27.72 4.06
N ASN A 273 -2.31 27.22 5.29
CA ASN A 273 -1.92 25.86 5.68
C ASN A 273 -3.01 24.81 5.35
N ILE A 274 -4.24 25.28 5.06
CA ILE A 274 -5.38 24.42 4.68
C ILE A 274 -5.83 24.79 3.26
N VAL A 275 -5.89 23.78 2.37
CA VAL A 275 -6.31 23.94 0.97
C VAL A 275 -7.27 22.81 0.60
N ASN A 276 -8.48 23.17 0.18
CA ASN A 276 -9.49 22.24 -0.32
C ASN A 276 -9.56 22.32 -1.84
N ILE A 277 -9.43 21.19 -2.52
CA ILE A 277 -9.50 21.06 -3.97
C ILE A 277 -10.72 20.23 -4.31
N LEU A 278 -11.63 20.80 -5.10
CA LEU A 278 -12.82 20.16 -5.63
C LEU A 278 -12.63 19.93 -7.12
N PHE A 279 -12.72 18.68 -7.56
CA PHE A 279 -12.78 18.33 -8.98
C PHE A 279 -14.14 17.72 -9.30
N HIS A 280 -14.83 18.29 -10.27
CA HIS A 280 -16.15 17.88 -10.73
C HIS A 280 -16.06 17.39 -12.18
N SER A 281 -16.64 16.21 -12.44
CA SER A 281 -16.85 15.68 -13.78
C SER A 281 -18.33 15.37 -14.02
N ASP A 282 -18.83 15.72 -15.22
CA ASP A 282 -20.17 15.43 -15.68
C ASP A 282 -20.29 14.03 -16.31
N ASN A 283 -21.40 13.74 -16.98
CA ASN A 283 -21.70 12.41 -17.52
C ASN A 283 -21.10 12.15 -18.92
N SER A 284 -20.20 13.01 -19.40
CA SER A 284 -19.54 12.93 -20.71
C SER A 284 -18.02 13.14 -20.61
N GLY A 285 -17.34 13.21 -21.75
CA GLY A 285 -15.89 13.44 -21.81
C GLY A 285 -15.00 12.19 -21.74
N GLU A 286 -13.83 12.28 -22.37
CA GLU A 286 -12.74 11.27 -22.32
C GLU A 286 -11.37 11.95 -22.02
N ASN A 287 -11.42 13.12 -21.40
CA ASN A 287 -10.26 13.98 -21.16
C ASN A 287 -9.30 13.40 -20.12
N LEU A 288 -8.00 13.65 -20.28
CA LEU A 288 -6.94 12.97 -19.52
C LEU A 288 -6.81 13.43 -18.05
N GLY A 289 -7.37 14.60 -17.72
CA GLY A 289 -7.39 15.16 -16.39
C GLY A 289 -6.18 16.02 -16.04
N TRP A 290 -5.72 15.93 -14.81
CA TRP A 290 -4.74 16.87 -14.27
C TRP A 290 -3.84 16.22 -13.21
N LYS A 291 -2.66 16.80 -13.07
CA LYS A 291 -1.68 16.48 -12.03
C LYS A 291 -1.14 17.77 -11.43
N LEU A 292 -0.97 17.79 -10.12
CA LEU A 292 -0.27 18.87 -9.41
C LEU A 292 0.64 18.31 -8.34
N THR A 293 1.70 19.05 -8.06
CA THR A 293 2.53 18.86 -6.88
C THR A 293 2.28 20.01 -5.92
N TYR A 294 2.28 19.72 -4.63
CA TYR A 294 2.21 20.76 -3.61
C TYR A 294 3.46 20.72 -2.74
N THR A 295 3.88 21.89 -2.29
CA THR A 295 5.01 22.07 -1.37
C THR A 295 4.62 23.04 -0.27
N SER A 296 5.13 22.80 0.94
CA SER A 296 4.97 23.71 2.06
C SER A 296 6.15 24.66 2.17
N THR A 297 5.86 25.90 2.49
CA THR A 297 6.83 26.91 2.89
C THR A 297 6.52 27.35 4.32
N GLY A 298 7.49 27.96 4.99
CA GLY A 298 7.31 28.47 6.34
C GLY A 298 8.38 29.51 6.66
N PRO A 299 8.33 30.12 7.85
CA PRO A 299 9.39 30.99 8.34
C PRO A 299 10.77 30.30 8.25
N GLU A 300 11.73 30.97 7.60
CA GLU A 300 13.10 30.45 7.42
C GLU A 300 13.96 30.73 8.66
N CYS A 301 14.72 29.72 9.10
CA CYS A 301 15.75 29.86 10.12
C CYS A 301 17.11 30.15 9.49
N SER A 302 17.92 30.98 10.17
CA SER A 302 19.29 31.25 9.76
C SER A 302 20.13 29.97 9.73
N PRO A 303 20.99 29.72 8.72
CA PRO A 303 21.87 28.55 8.69
C PRO A 303 22.68 28.42 9.98
N PRO A 304 22.73 27.23 10.61
CA PRO A 304 23.49 27.03 11.85
C PRO A 304 24.99 27.25 11.62
N THR A 305 25.68 27.80 12.62
CA THR A 305 27.15 27.91 12.59
C THR A 305 27.80 26.52 12.58
N PRO A 306 28.83 26.27 11.74
CA PRO A 306 29.56 25.01 11.73
C PRO A 306 30.08 24.63 13.12
N LEU A 307 29.85 23.37 13.52
CA LEU A 307 30.29 22.85 14.81
C LEU A 307 31.77 22.45 14.76
N LEU A 308 32.62 23.07 15.59
CA LEU A 308 34.04 22.70 15.69
C LEU A 308 34.20 21.35 16.38
N ASN A 309 34.95 20.43 15.77
CA ASN A 309 35.11 19.04 16.21
C ASN A 309 33.78 18.26 16.28
N GLY A 310 32.86 18.52 15.34
CA GLY A 310 31.58 17.84 15.23
C GLY A 310 30.90 18.07 13.89
N GLN A 311 29.71 17.50 13.75
CA GLN A 311 28.94 17.45 12.51
C GLN A 311 27.47 17.81 12.78
N LEU A 312 26.88 18.51 11.82
CA LEU A 312 25.47 18.89 11.78
C LEU A 312 24.80 18.08 10.68
N GLU A 313 23.71 17.38 10.96
CA GLU A 313 22.98 16.62 9.94
C GLU A 313 21.44 16.72 10.15
N PRO A 314 20.64 16.95 9.08
CA PRO A 314 21.05 17.12 7.69
C PRO A 314 21.60 18.52 7.40
N LEU A 315 22.56 18.61 6.47
CA LEU A 315 22.97 19.89 5.88
C LEU A 315 22.04 20.23 4.73
N GLN A 316 21.25 21.30 4.89
CA GLN A 316 20.31 21.79 3.88
C GLN A 316 20.67 23.24 3.50
N PRO A 317 20.40 23.67 2.25
CA PRO A 317 20.67 25.03 1.83
C PRO A 317 19.77 26.06 2.54
N ILE A 318 18.54 25.65 2.90
CA ILE A 318 17.52 26.47 3.57
C ILE A 318 16.87 25.58 4.63
N TYR A 319 16.61 26.14 5.80
CA TYR A 319 15.85 25.51 6.88
C TYR A 319 14.59 26.33 7.15
N ILE A 320 13.44 25.68 7.22
CA ILE A 320 12.12 26.29 7.47
C ILE A 320 11.48 25.68 8.73
N PHE A 321 10.38 26.28 9.19
CA PHE A 321 9.62 25.84 10.36
C PHE A 321 9.46 24.30 10.44
N ARG A 322 9.68 23.75 11.65
CA ARG A 322 9.78 22.32 12.01
C ARG A 322 10.99 21.55 11.49
N ASP A 323 11.89 22.16 10.72
CA ASP A 323 13.13 21.46 10.36
C ASP A 323 13.99 21.18 11.60
N HIS A 324 14.54 19.97 11.65
CA HIS A 324 15.40 19.53 12.74
C HIS A 324 16.83 19.30 12.27
N ILE A 325 17.78 19.66 13.14
CA ILE A 325 19.20 19.36 12.92
C ILE A 325 19.70 18.62 14.15
N THR A 326 20.31 17.47 13.92
CA THR A 326 21.01 16.72 14.95
C THR A 326 22.50 17.05 14.90
N LEU A 327 23.02 17.49 16.02
CA LEU A 327 24.42 17.73 16.28
C LEU A 327 25.08 16.48 16.86
N THR A 328 26.29 16.18 16.41
CA THR A 328 27.13 15.10 16.93
C THR A 328 28.59 15.56 16.97
N CYS A 329 29.39 15.03 17.90
CA CYS A 329 30.82 15.36 17.96
C CYS A 329 31.70 14.31 17.28
N ASP A 330 32.89 14.73 16.87
CA ASP A 330 33.93 13.85 16.34
C ASP A 330 34.39 12.84 17.41
N PRO A 331 34.97 11.68 17.02
CA PRO A 331 35.49 10.71 17.97
C PRO A 331 36.46 11.30 19.00
N GLY A 332 36.19 11.00 20.28
CA GLY A 332 36.95 11.54 21.42
C GLY A 332 36.45 12.91 21.90
N TYR A 333 35.32 13.38 21.40
CA TYR A 333 34.61 14.57 21.89
C TYR A 333 33.16 14.21 22.29
N LEU A 334 32.62 14.94 23.26
CA LEU A 334 31.24 14.86 23.75
C LEU A 334 30.56 16.24 23.65
N LEU A 335 29.26 16.25 23.34
CA LEU A 335 28.48 17.48 23.35
C LEU A 335 28.22 17.87 24.79
N ARG A 336 28.45 19.14 25.13
CA ARG A 336 28.18 19.62 26.48
C ARG A 336 27.40 20.93 26.44
N GLN A 337 26.28 20.96 27.12
CA GLN A 337 25.48 22.16 27.32
C GLN A 337 25.32 22.41 28.82
N GLY A 338 26.05 23.41 29.34
CA GLY A 338 26.20 23.57 30.79
C GLY A 338 26.97 22.40 31.40
N ASP A 339 26.37 21.73 32.38
CA ASP A 339 26.95 20.57 33.08
C ASP A 339 26.49 19.22 32.51
N GLU A 340 25.54 19.20 31.57
CA GLU A 340 25.01 17.98 30.96
C GLU A 340 25.79 17.61 29.69
N GLU A 341 26.11 16.32 29.58
CA GLU A 341 26.84 15.72 28.46
C GLU A 341 25.87 14.87 27.61
N PHE A 342 25.92 15.06 26.30
CA PHE A 342 25.05 14.39 25.34
C PHE A 342 25.89 13.69 24.26
N GLU A 343 25.44 12.52 23.79
CA GLU A 343 26.03 11.88 22.60
C GLU A 343 25.58 12.55 21.31
N HIS A 344 24.33 13.01 21.29
CA HIS A 344 23.72 13.80 20.21
C HIS A 344 22.78 14.85 20.82
N TYR A 345 22.59 15.96 20.13
CA TYR A 345 21.67 17.03 20.56
C TYR A 345 20.87 17.48 19.34
N GLN A 346 19.57 17.73 19.50
CA GLN A 346 18.70 18.13 18.38
C GLN A 346 18.16 19.54 18.60
N ILE A 347 18.24 20.36 17.55
CA ILE A 347 17.62 21.70 17.51
C ILE A 347 16.53 21.72 16.43
N GLU A 348 15.53 22.57 16.62
CA GLU A 348 14.34 22.69 15.77
C GLU A 348 14.17 24.14 15.31
N CYS A 349 13.76 24.35 14.06
CA CYS A 349 13.35 25.65 13.56
C CYS A 349 11.93 26.00 14.03
N LEU A 350 11.81 27.01 14.88
CA LEU A 350 10.54 27.45 15.48
C LEU A 350 9.76 28.39 14.54
N ARG A 351 8.48 28.61 14.89
CA ARG A 351 7.53 29.44 14.11
C ARG A 351 7.95 30.90 13.92
N ASP A 352 8.89 31.39 14.72
CA ASP A 352 9.41 32.77 14.62
C ASP A 352 10.68 32.87 13.75
N GLY A 353 11.08 31.77 13.09
CA GLY A 353 12.30 31.70 12.27
C GLY A 353 13.58 31.62 13.10
N LYS A 354 13.51 31.17 14.36
CA LYS A 354 14.68 30.94 15.22
C LYS A 354 14.83 29.49 15.60
N TRP A 355 16.06 29.08 15.86
CA TRP A 355 16.36 27.76 16.42
C TRP A 355 15.91 27.66 17.88
N SER A 356 15.42 26.47 18.26
CA SER A 356 14.94 26.17 19.61
C SER A 356 15.99 26.35 20.71
N SER A 357 17.27 26.20 20.35
CA SER A 357 18.41 26.28 21.25
C SER A 357 19.65 26.71 20.48
N GLY A 358 20.66 27.21 21.19
CA GLY A 358 21.99 27.46 20.63
C GLY A 358 22.74 26.15 20.36
N VAL A 359 23.68 26.18 19.40
CA VAL A 359 24.55 25.03 19.07
C VAL A 359 25.49 24.75 20.27
N PRO A 360 25.39 23.59 20.96
CA PRO A 360 26.33 23.20 22.02
C PRO A 360 27.77 23.00 21.52
N LEU A 361 28.73 22.99 22.43
CA LEU A 361 30.16 22.83 22.11
C LEU A 361 30.60 21.36 22.25
N CYS A 362 31.45 20.92 21.32
CA CYS A 362 32.17 19.65 21.44
C CYS A 362 33.41 19.82 22.31
N LYS A 363 33.43 19.18 23.48
CA LYS A 363 34.60 19.12 24.36
C LYS A 363 35.26 17.77 24.28
N LYS A 364 36.59 17.71 24.40
CA LYS A 364 37.31 16.44 24.45
C LYS A 364 36.83 15.61 25.65
N VAL A 365 36.69 14.32 25.44
CA VAL A 365 36.43 13.32 26.49
C VAL A 365 37.59 13.36 27.49
N ASP A 366 37.28 13.31 28.78
CA ASP A 366 38.25 13.30 29.86
C ASP A 366 38.27 11.92 30.53
N CYS A 367 39.43 11.27 30.59
CA CYS A 367 39.57 9.99 31.29
C CYS A 367 39.69 10.13 32.81
N GLY A 368 39.73 11.36 33.31
CA GLY A 368 39.84 11.68 34.72
C GLY A 368 41.24 11.43 35.30
N PRO A 369 41.46 11.86 36.55
CA PRO A 369 42.71 11.65 37.26
C PRO A 369 42.95 10.15 37.52
N VAL A 370 44.22 9.75 37.53
CA VAL A 370 44.63 8.38 37.83
C VAL A 370 44.95 8.26 39.32
N ASP A 371 44.52 7.17 39.94
CA ASP A 371 44.81 6.91 41.35
C ASP A 371 46.31 6.64 41.57
N GLU A 372 46.95 7.47 42.40
CA GLU A 372 48.37 7.40 42.74
C GLU A 372 48.63 6.57 44.02
N LEU A 373 47.60 6.11 44.73
CA LEU A 373 47.77 5.26 45.92
C LEU A 373 48.38 3.90 45.52
N LEU A 374 49.71 3.76 45.61
CA LEU A 374 50.54 2.58 45.30
C LEU A 374 51.06 2.48 43.85
N ALA A 375 50.76 3.47 43.02
CA ALA A 375 51.29 3.61 41.67
C ALA A 375 52.25 4.81 41.56
N GLU A 376 53.17 4.74 40.61
CA GLU A 376 53.91 5.88 40.09
C GLU A 376 53.39 6.18 38.68
N VAL A 377 52.85 7.39 38.52
CA VAL A 377 52.22 7.88 37.29
C VAL A 377 53.06 9.04 36.75
N VAL A 378 53.54 8.92 35.52
CA VAL A 378 54.28 9.98 34.82
C VAL A 378 53.49 10.40 33.60
N PHE A 379 52.99 11.64 33.57
CA PHE A 379 52.34 12.20 32.40
C PHE A 379 53.37 12.44 31.30
N VAL A 380 53.13 11.87 30.12
CA VAL A 380 53.98 12.08 28.94
C VAL A 380 53.75 13.48 28.38
N ASN A 381 52.52 14.00 28.53
CA ASN A 381 52.12 15.34 28.13
C ASN A 381 52.59 16.39 29.16
N SER A 382 53.15 17.51 28.69
CA SER A 382 53.72 18.57 29.54
C SER A 382 52.70 19.32 30.41
N ASP A 383 51.41 19.16 30.12
CA ASP A 383 50.29 19.85 30.77
C ASP A 383 49.56 18.98 31.81
N ASN A 384 50.06 17.77 32.10
CA ASN A 384 49.38 16.77 32.93
C ASN A 384 47.92 16.52 32.51
N SER A 385 47.64 16.64 31.21
CA SER A 385 46.28 16.50 30.67
C SER A 385 45.77 15.06 30.76
N THR A 386 44.49 14.90 31.10
CA THR A 386 43.77 13.62 31.15
C THR A 386 42.77 13.45 30.02
N VAL A 387 42.73 14.39 29.07
CA VAL A 387 41.77 14.37 27.95
C VAL A 387 42.16 13.39 26.84
N PHE A 388 41.21 13.13 25.93
CA PHE A 388 41.38 12.24 24.79
C PHE A 388 42.71 12.47 24.05
N GLY A 389 43.48 11.38 23.91
CA GLY A 389 44.80 11.35 23.28
C GLY A 389 45.98 11.60 24.24
N SER A 390 45.76 11.99 25.49
CA SER A 390 46.83 12.10 26.49
C SER A 390 47.39 10.75 26.87
N GLN A 391 48.68 10.71 27.23
CA GLN A 391 49.40 9.50 27.59
C GLN A 391 50.04 9.60 28.98
N ILE A 392 50.02 8.48 29.70
CA ILE A 392 50.66 8.32 31.00
C ILE A 392 51.52 7.05 30.99
N GLN A 393 52.65 7.08 31.67
CA GLN A 393 53.37 5.89 32.10
C GLN A 393 52.89 5.51 33.48
N TYR A 394 52.37 4.29 33.64
CA TYR A 394 51.82 3.81 34.90
C TYR A 394 52.61 2.60 35.38
N SER A 395 53.14 2.69 36.59
CA SER A 395 53.92 1.62 37.22
C SER A 395 53.48 1.34 38.66
N CYS A 396 53.28 0.08 39.02
CA CYS A 396 52.96 -0.29 40.42
C CYS A 396 54.26 -0.54 41.20
N ARG A 397 54.40 0.00 42.42
CA ARG A 397 55.67 -0.13 43.19
C ARG A 397 56.09 -1.56 43.52
N ASP A 398 55.15 -2.49 43.61
CA ASP A 398 55.38 -3.89 44.02
C ASP A 398 55.02 -4.92 42.94
N SER A 399 54.73 -4.50 41.69
CA SER A 399 54.35 -5.39 40.59
C SER A 399 55.14 -5.08 39.32
N ALA A 400 55.36 -6.08 38.47
CA ALA A 400 56.05 -5.92 37.18
C ALA A 400 55.21 -5.18 36.10
N VAL A 401 54.16 -4.45 36.49
CA VAL A 401 53.31 -3.67 35.58
C VAL A 401 54.00 -2.32 35.36
N ASN A 402 54.52 -2.11 34.15
CA ASN A 402 55.04 -0.84 33.69
C ASN A 402 54.67 -0.66 32.22
N ASN A 403 53.53 -0.01 31.96
CA ASN A 403 52.98 0.18 30.62
C ASN A 403 52.58 1.64 30.39
N THR A 404 52.57 2.04 29.12
CA THR A 404 52.00 3.31 28.69
C THR A 404 50.49 3.13 28.48
N TYR A 405 49.69 4.06 29.00
CA TYR A 405 48.24 4.09 28.79
C TYR A 405 47.87 5.39 28.07
N THR A 406 46.98 5.29 27.08
CA THR A 406 46.44 6.42 26.34
C THR A 406 44.97 6.60 26.69
N CYS A 407 44.53 7.84 26.91
CA CYS A 407 43.13 8.16 27.12
C CYS A 407 42.35 7.93 25.82
N ASN A 408 41.47 6.94 25.82
CA ASN A 408 40.70 6.54 24.64
C ASN A 408 39.44 7.41 24.44
N GLN A 409 38.73 7.20 23.32
CA GLN A 409 37.53 7.96 22.98
C GLN A 409 36.32 7.73 23.90
N SER A 410 36.38 6.75 24.79
CA SER A 410 35.31 6.36 25.72
C SER A 410 35.58 6.85 27.15
N GLY A 411 36.67 7.59 27.39
CA GLY A 411 37.03 8.08 28.72
C GLY A 411 37.72 7.02 29.57
N ILE A 412 38.36 6.03 28.95
CA ILE A 412 39.08 4.95 29.64
C ILE A 412 40.56 4.98 29.24
N TRP A 413 41.44 4.87 30.24
CA TRP A 413 42.88 4.66 30.03
C TRP A 413 43.14 3.24 29.53
N LEU A 414 43.63 3.10 28.29
CA LEU A 414 43.96 1.81 27.67
C LEU A 414 45.45 1.72 27.33
N SER A 415 46.05 0.55 27.57
CA SER A 415 47.38 0.21 27.07
C SER A 415 47.36 -0.11 25.56
N ASP A 416 48.55 -0.23 24.96
CA ASP A 416 48.69 -0.62 23.54
C ASP A 416 48.07 -2.00 23.24
N ASP A 417 48.00 -2.89 24.24
CA ASP A 417 47.36 -4.21 24.15
C ASP A 417 45.83 -4.15 24.39
N GLY A 418 45.25 -2.97 24.60
CA GLY A 418 43.83 -2.77 24.85
C GLY A 418 43.38 -3.07 26.28
N MET A 419 44.31 -3.33 27.20
CA MET A 419 44.00 -3.59 28.60
C MET A 419 43.73 -2.28 29.36
N PRO A 420 42.66 -2.19 30.16
CA PRO A 420 42.37 -1.02 30.99
C PRO A 420 43.37 -0.88 32.14
N LEU A 421 43.53 0.34 32.64
CA LEU A 421 44.43 0.66 33.73
C LEU A 421 44.10 -0.14 35.01
N PRO A 422 45.04 -0.94 35.56
CA PRO A 422 44.80 -1.75 36.75
C PRO A 422 44.98 -0.96 38.05
N SER A 423 44.20 -1.29 39.08
CA SER A 423 44.43 -0.79 40.45
C SER A 423 45.60 -1.52 41.11
N CYS A 424 46.61 -0.79 41.61
CA CYS A 424 47.72 -1.40 42.35
C CYS A 424 47.24 -1.84 43.76
N LEU A 425 47.49 -3.11 44.12
CA LEU A 425 47.15 -3.65 45.44
C LEU A 425 48.41 -3.77 46.31
N PRO A 426 48.35 -3.51 47.64
CA PRO A 426 49.51 -3.60 48.52
C PRO A 426 49.97 -5.07 48.73
N GLY A 427 51.28 -5.28 48.73
CA GLY A 427 51.94 -6.59 48.73
C GLY A 427 51.40 -7.60 49.75
N VAL A 428 50.87 -8.72 49.25
CA VAL A 428 50.68 -9.93 50.04
C VAL A 428 52.04 -10.60 50.19
N ILE A 429 52.59 -10.49 51.40
CA ILE A 429 53.79 -11.22 51.84
C ILE A 429 53.55 -12.73 51.74
N GLU A 430 54.56 -13.41 51.22
CA GLU A 430 54.68 -14.86 51.05
C GLU A 430 54.10 -15.68 52.22
N GLY A 431 53.22 -16.63 51.86
CA GLY A 431 52.78 -17.72 52.71
C GLY A 431 52.69 -18.99 51.88
N ASN A 432 53.71 -19.84 51.99
CA ASN A 432 53.82 -21.17 51.41
C ASN A 432 52.49 -21.96 51.40
N LEU A 433 52.01 -22.29 50.19
CA LEU A 433 51.25 -23.50 49.94
C LEU A 433 51.80 -24.16 48.67
N SER A 434 52.90 -24.87 48.89
CA SER A 434 53.40 -25.94 48.03
C SER A 434 52.32 -26.94 47.68
N ARG A 435 52.33 -27.42 46.42
CA ARG A 435 52.10 -28.80 45.92
C ARG A 435 51.05 -28.91 44.79
N PRO A 436 51.27 -29.72 43.74
CA PRO A 436 52.48 -29.93 42.94
C PRO A 436 52.19 -29.85 41.42
N ALA A 437 53.21 -29.56 40.62
CA ALA A 437 53.15 -29.74 39.16
C ALA A 437 53.09 -31.25 38.83
N GLY A 438 51.99 -31.69 38.22
CA GLY A 438 51.87 -32.98 37.54
C GLY A 438 51.93 -32.77 36.02
N PRO A 439 52.65 -33.61 35.26
CA PRO A 439 52.71 -33.49 33.81
C PRO A 439 51.60 -34.34 33.19
N GLU A 440 50.54 -33.72 32.65
CA GLU A 440 49.57 -34.43 31.81
C GLU A 440 49.38 -33.70 30.47
N SER A 441 50.01 -34.31 29.46
CA SER A 441 49.64 -34.44 28.05
C SER A 441 48.60 -33.49 27.42
N PRO A 442 48.89 -32.90 26.24
CA PRO A 442 47.90 -32.16 25.47
C PRO A 442 46.94 -33.14 24.78
N THR A 443 45.71 -33.25 25.28
CA THR A 443 44.57 -33.77 24.52
C THR A 443 43.88 -32.63 23.76
N PRO A 444 43.36 -32.88 22.54
CA PRO A 444 43.05 -31.84 21.56
C PRO A 444 41.72 -31.13 21.88
N LEU A 445 41.67 -29.83 21.55
CA LEU A 445 40.51 -28.93 21.50
C LEU A 445 39.17 -29.55 21.93
N ALA A 446 38.82 -29.37 23.20
CA ALA A 446 37.42 -29.37 23.61
C ALA A 446 36.82 -28.01 23.20
N SER A 447 35.81 -28.04 22.34
CA SER A 447 35.02 -26.89 21.88
C SER A 447 34.57 -26.05 23.07
N THR A 448 35.04 -24.79 23.15
CA THR A 448 34.49 -23.78 24.05
C THR A 448 32.97 -23.69 23.85
N PRO A 449 32.16 -23.71 24.93
CA PRO A 449 30.72 -23.58 24.83
C PRO A 449 30.39 -22.30 24.06
N LEU A 450 29.68 -22.44 22.94
CA LEU A 450 29.51 -21.34 22.00
C LEU A 450 28.72 -20.20 22.64
N ALA A 451 29.35 -19.04 22.72
CA ALA A 451 28.78 -17.83 23.29
C ALA A 451 27.71 -17.22 22.38
N CYS A 452 26.62 -16.72 22.98
CA CYS A 452 25.64 -15.87 22.30
C CYS A 452 26.19 -14.45 22.10
N GLY A 453 25.58 -13.69 21.18
CA GLY A 453 25.79 -12.25 21.04
C GLY A 453 27.17 -11.87 20.49
N GLU A 454 27.89 -12.80 19.87
CA GLU A 454 29.17 -12.55 19.21
C GLU A 454 29.00 -12.47 17.69
N GLN A 455 29.32 -11.32 17.11
CA GLN A 455 29.40 -11.11 15.66
C GLN A 455 30.77 -11.59 15.14
N SER A 456 30.81 -12.12 13.91
CA SER A 456 32.08 -12.52 13.29
C SER A 456 32.77 -11.39 12.52
N GLN A 457 32.01 -10.37 12.15
CA GLN A 457 32.51 -9.14 11.52
C GLN A 457 32.12 -7.94 12.39
N PRO A 458 33.07 -7.07 12.79
CA PRO A 458 32.74 -5.84 13.47
C PRO A 458 32.08 -4.84 12.50
N PHE A 459 31.32 -3.90 13.06
CA PHE A 459 30.84 -2.77 12.27
C PHE A 459 32.03 -1.98 11.69
N PRO A 460 31.93 -1.46 10.46
CA PRO A 460 32.97 -0.64 9.85
C PRO A 460 33.37 0.53 10.77
N ALA A 461 34.67 0.65 11.08
CA ALA A 461 35.22 1.51 12.14
C ALA A 461 35.07 3.04 11.94
N HIS A 462 34.34 3.50 10.92
CA HIS A 462 34.27 4.91 10.51
C HIS A 462 32.87 5.52 10.46
N GLN A 463 31.83 4.86 11.01
CA GLN A 463 30.46 5.31 10.77
C GLN A 463 29.61 5.30 12.05
N LYS A 464 29.73 6.39 12.83
CA LYS A 464 28.98 6.60 14.08
C LYS A 464 27.48 6.86 13.88
N ARG A 465 27.04 7.08 12.64
CA ARG A 465 25.64 7.33 12.28
C ARG A 465 25.22 6.54 11.04
N ILE A 466 24.10 5.85 11.18
CA ILE A 466 23.39 5.12 10.10
C ILE A 466 21.99 5.70 10.08
N VAL A 467 21.86 6.87 9.46
CA VAL A 467 20.56 7.45 9.10
C VAL A 467 20.35 7.13 7.63
N GLY A 468 19.30 6.37 7.33
CA GLY A 468 19.18 5.62 6.08
C GLY A 468 19.91 4.27 6.20
N GLY A 469 19.15 3.18 6.20
CA GLY A 469 19.62 1.80 6.33
C GLY A 469 20.71 1.44 5.31
N ARG A 470 21.52 0.46 5.69
CA ARG A 470 22.71 0.04 4.93
C ARG A 470 22.73 -1.44 4.69
N PRO A 471 23.31 -1.91 3.57
CA PRO A 471 23.51 -3.33 3.34
C PRO A 471 24.46 -3.90 4.41
N ALA A 472 24.05 -5.01 5.03
CA ALA A 472 24.84 -5.76 5.99
C ALA A 472 25.90 -6.62 5.27
N SER A 473 27.10 -6.68 5.83
CA SER A 473 28.11 -7.64 5.38
C SER A 473 27.83 -9.04 5.96
N PRO A 474 28.20 -10.14 5.26
CA PRO A 474 28.05 -11.48 5.81
C PRO A 474 28.73 -11.64 7.17
N GLY A 475 28.00 -12.18 8.15
CA GLY A 475 28.50 -12.39 9.52
C GLY A 475 28.35 -11.19 10.48
N LEU A 476 27.80 -10.06 10.00
CA LEU A 476 27.49 -8.91 10.84
C LEU A 476 26.32 -9.21 11.80
N PHE A 477 25.28 -9.89 11.33
CA PHE A 477 24.12 -10.33 12.12
C PHE A 477 23.96 -11.86 12.05
N PRO A 478 24.81 -12.65 12.71
CA PRO A 478 24.82 -14.10 12.58
C PRO A 478 23.59 -14.78 13.20
N TRP A 479 22.78 -14.06 13.97
CA TRP A 479 21.50 -14.52 14.50
C TRP A 479 20.32 -14.27 13.57
N GLN A 480 20.51 -13.50 12.49
CA GLN A 480 19.41 -13.13 11.60
C GLN A 480 18.83 -14.37 10.91
N VAL A 481 17.51 -14.49 10.94
CA VAL A 481 16.74 -15.56 10.32
C VAL A 481 15.75 -14.96 9.34
N LEU A 482 15.66 -15.54 8.13
CA LEU A 482 14.54 -15.32 7.22
C LEU A 482 13.54 -16.48 7.36
N LEU A 483 12.30 -16.15 7.71
CA LEU A 483 11.16 -17.07 7.74
C LEU A 483 10.37 -16.88 6.44
N SER A 484 10.31 -17.91 5.59
CA SER A 484 9.47 -17.92 4.39
C SER A 484 8.24 -18.78 4.65
N VAL A 485 7.05 -18.21 4.50
CA VAL A 485 5.78 -18.89 4.75
C VAL A 485 5.00 -19.03 3.45
N GLU A 486 4.61 -20.26 3.12
CA GLU A 486 3.78 -20.59 1.97
C GLU A 486 2.54 -21.38 2.42
N ASP A 487 1.42 -20.69 2.64
CA ASP A 487 0.19 -21.33 3.12
C ASP A 487 -0.56 -22.02 1.97
N VAL A 488 -0.22 -23.29 1.74
CA VAL A 488 -0.78 -24.10 0.64
C VAL A 488 -2.22 -24.54 0.88
N TYR A 489 -2.80 -24.29 2.06
CA TYR A 489 -4.22 -24.54 2.33
C TYR A 489 -5.13 -23.41 1.82
N ARG A 490 -4.57 -22.33 1.27
CA ARG A 490 -5.32 -21.22 0.65
C ARG A 490 -5.27 -21.31 -0.88
N VAL A 491 -6.34 -20.86 -1.54
CA VAL A 491 -6.43 -20.80 -3.02
C VAL A 491 -6.86 -19.38 -3.43
N PRO A 492 -5.98 -18.60 -4.10
CA PRO A 492 -4.59 -18.92 -4.43
C PRO A 492 -3.70 -19.05 -3.18
N VAL A 493 -2.55 -19.73 -3.32
CA VAL A 493 -1.56 -19.90 -2.23
C VAL A 493 -1.11 -18.53 -1.76
N VAL A 494 -1.18 -18.30 -0.45
CA VAL A 494 -0.78 -17.02 0.15
C VAL A 494 0.66 -17.16 0.66
N ARG A 495 1.52 -16.22 0.24
CA ARG A 495 2.95 -16.22 0.59
C ARG A 495 3.31 -14.93 1.30
N TRP A 496 4.11 -15.06 2.34
CA TRP A 496 4.72 -13.92 3.03
C TRP A 496 6.05 -14.34 3.65
N PHE A 497 6.80 -13.35 4.12
CA PHE A 497 8.05 -13.58 4.83
C PHE A 497 8.08 -12.74 6.10
N GLY A 498 8.94 -13.16 7.02
CA GLY A 498 9.25 -12.40 8.22
C GLY A 498 10.69 -12.65 8.64
N SER A 499 11.10 -11.94 9.68
CA SER A 499 12.41 -12.06 10.28
C SER A 499 12.33 -12.77 11.62
N GLY A 500 13.45 -13.29 12.10
CA GLY A 500 13.58 -13.84 13.44
C GLY A 500 15.03 -13.78 13.92
N ALA A 501 15.23 -14.14 15.17
CA ALA A 501 16.55 -14.20 15.78
C ALA A 501 16.83 -15.58 16.39
N LEU A 502 17.97 -16.16 16.06
CA LEU A 502 18.43 -17.41 16.64
C LEU A 502 18.77 -17.21 18.12
N LEU A 503 18.17 -17.99 19.02
CA LEU A 503 18.45 -17.97 20.47
C LEU A 503 19.33 -19.15 20.91
N SER A 504 19.26 -20.27 20.20
CA SER A 504 20.12 -21.44 20.39
C SER A 504 20.19 -22.25 19.09
N PRO A 505 21.00 -23.33 19.00
CA PRO A 505 21.01 -24.19 17.81
C PRO A 505 19.63 -24.75 17.38
N LEU A 506 18.62 -24.71 18.23
CA LEU A 506 17.28 -25.27 17.97
C LEU A 506 16.15 -24.25 18.00
N TRP A 507 16.35 -23.08 18.59
CA TRP A 507 15.27 -22.16 18.94
C TRP A 507 15.46 -20.80 18.29
N ILE A 508 14.40 -20.32 17.66
CA ILE A 508 14.31 -19.00 17.05
C ILE A 508 13.15 -18.25 17.68
N VAL A 509 13.37 -16.98 17.98
CA VAL A 509 12.32 -16.05 18.41
C VAL A 509 11.90 -15.15 17.25
N THR A 510 10.62 -14.84 17.18
CA THR A 510 10.01 -13.92 16.21
C THR A 510 8.72 -13.34 16.79
N ALA A 511 8.02 -12.51 16.03
CA ALA A 511 6.70 -11.99 16.39
C ALA A 511 5.60 -13.05 16.12
N ALA A 512 4.54 -13.04 16.92
CA ALA A 512 3.42 -13.97 16.76
C ALA A 512 2.61 -13.71 15.49
N HIS A 513 2.47 -12.44 15.08
CA HIS A 513 1.74 -12.07 13.87
C HIS A 513 2.38 -12.64 12.59
N VAL A 514 3.70 -12.85 12.57
CA VAL A 514 4.43 -13.46 11.45
C VAL A 514 3.99 -14.91 11.24
N LEU A 515 3.63 -15.60 12.32
CA LEU A 515 3.33 -17.04 12.34
C LEU A 515 1.85 -17.36 12.56
N ARG A 516 0.99 -16.34 12.59
CA ARG A 516 -0.47 -16.51 12.69
C ARG A 516 -1.04 -16.70 11.29
N SER A 517 -1.89 -17.71 11.11
CA SER A 517 -2.64 -17.89 9.86
C SER A 517 -3.62 -16.74 9.65
N HIS A 518 -3.64 -16.17 8.45
CA HIS A 518 -4.59 -15.11 8.07
C HIS A 518 -6.02 -15.66 8.05
N ARG A 519 -6.91 -15.11 8.90
CA ARG A 519 -8.31 -15.50 9.06
C ARG A 519 -9.18 -14.25 9.26
N LEU A 520 -10.45 -14.31 8.83
CA LEU A 520 -11.44 -13.24 9.01
C LEU A 520 -11.90 -13.11 10.47
N ASP A 521 -11.82 -14.20 11.25
CA ASP A 521 -12.09 -14.17 12.68
C ASP A 521 -10.84 -13.82 13.50
N LEU A 522 -11.06 -13.51 14.78
CA LEU A 522 -10.00 -13.15 15.72
C LEU A 522 -9.32 -14.38 16.33
N SER A 523 -9.53 -15.58 15.78
CA SER A 523 -8.86 -16.76 16.30
C SER A 523 -7.35 -16.67 16.07
N VAL A 524 -6.61 -17.17 17.06
CA VAL A 524 -5.14 -17.22 17.04
C VAL A 524 -4.75 -18.66 16.75
N VAL A 525 -4.52 -18.95 15.48
CA VAL A 525 -4.12 -20.27 14.99
C VAL A 525 -2.75 -20.12 14.32
N PRO A 526 -1.74 -20.88 14.75
CA PRO A 526 -0.45 -20.86 14.07
C PRO A 526 -0.58 -21.43 12.66
N VAL A 527 0.29 -20.98 11.76
CA VAL A 527 0.49 -21.63 10.46
C VAL A 527 0.96 -23.07 10.68
N ASP A 528 0.69 -23.96 9.72
CA ASP A 528 1.21 -25.32 9.75
C ASP A 528 2.75 -25.31 9.67
N PRO A 529 3.50 -25.99 10.55
CA PRO A 529 4.95 -26.08 10.49
C PRO A 529 5.53 -26.49 9.12
N GLU A 530 4.80 -27.32 8.35
CA GLU A 530 5.24 -27.76 7.02
C GLU A 530 5.26 -26.63 5.98
N HIS A 531 4.53 -25.54 6.24
CA HIS A 531 4.42 -24.39 5.35
C HIS A 531 5.54 -23.36 5.56
N ILE A 532 6.49 -23.63 6.47
CA ILE A 532 7.53 -22.68 6.86
C ILE A 532 8.91 -23.21 6.54
N GLN A 533 9.70 -22.40 5.83
CA GLN A 533 11.12 -22.60 5.62
C GLN A 533 11.94 -21.57 6.39
N VAL A 534 12.94 -22.05 7.12
CA VAL A 534 13.87 -21.22 7.90
C VAL A 534 15.21 -21.16 7.19
N HIS A 535 15.70 -19.95 6.91
CA HIS A 535 17.01 -19.71 6.30
C HIS A 535 17.93 -18.93 7.26
N LEU A 536 19.12 -19.46 7.54
CA LEU A 536 20.14 -18.84 8.39
C LEU A 536 21.45 -18.62 7.65
N GLY A 537 22.24 -17.63 8.09
CA GLY A 537 23.50 -17.27 7.45
C GLY A 537 23.33 -16.69 6.04
N LEU A 538 22.15 -16.10 5.79
CA LEU A 538 21.76 -15.50 4.52
C LEU A 538 21.93 -13.99 4.60
N THR A 539 22.55 -13.39 3.59
CA THR A 539 22.64 -11.93 3.43
C THR A 539 21.96 -11.48 2.14
N ASP A 540 22.07 -12.26 1.06
CA ASP A 540 21.45 -11.99 -0.23
C ASP A 540 20.37 -13.04 -0.51
N VAL A 541 19.10 -12.63 -0.60
CA VAL A 541 17.94 -13.52 -0.79
C VAL A 541 18.03 -14.30 -2.11
N ARG A 542 18.78 -13.81 -3.11
CA ARG A 542 19.02 -14.54 -4.37
C ARG A 542 19.94 -15.76 -4.16
N GLN A 543 20.69 -15.79 -3.07
CA GLN A 543 21.64 -16.84 -2.71
C GLN A 543 21.09 -17.80 -1.63
N LYS A 544 19.76 -17.98 -1.54
CA LYS A 544 19.11 -18.94 -0.61
C LYS A 544 19.71 -20.34 -0.61
N HIS A 545 20.28 -20.79 -1.73
CA HIS A 545 20.94 -22.09 -1.87
C HIS A 545 22.23 -22.23 -1.03
N LEU A 546 22.85 -21.11 -0.63
CA LEU A 546 24.04 -21.09 0.24
C LEU A 546 23.69 -21.01 1.73
N ALA A 547 22.42 -20.74 2.06
CA ALA A 547 21.97 -20.62 3.45
C ALA A 547 21.85 -21.99 4.13
N THR A 548 21.93 -21.97 5.46
CA THR A 548 21.54 -23.12 6.27
C THR A 548 20.03 -23.17 6.36
N ASN A 549 19.43 -24.13 5.64
CA ASN A 549 17.98 -24.32 5.59
C ASN A 549 17.52 -25.34 6.64
N ARG A 550 16.42 -25.04 7.34
CA ARG A 550 15.80 -25.94 8.32
C ARG A 550 14.29 -25.92 8.20
N SER A 551 13.68 -27.06 8.54
CA SER A 551 12.23 -27.19 8.68
C SER A 551 11.83 -26.98 10.13
N VAL A 552 10.58 -26.61 10.34
CA VAL A 552 10.03 -26.34 11.66
C VAL A 552 9.45 -27.63 12.27
N GLU A 553 9.83 -27.95 13.50
CA GLU A 553 9.21 -29.04 14.30
C GLU A 553 7.94 -28.54 14.97
N LYS A 554 7.99 -27.34 15.56
CA LYS A 554 6.91 -26.80 16.37
C LYS A 554 6.91 -25.27 16.36
N ILE A 555 5.71 -24.70 16.30
CA ILE A 555 5.46 -23.27 16.48
C ILE A 555 4.73 -23.06 17.80
N ILE A 556 5.14 -22.05 18.56
CA ILE A 556 4.54 -21.69 19.84
C ILE A 556 4.27 -20.18 19.82
N LEU A 557 3.02 -19.80 19.55
CA LEU A 557 2.56 -18.43 19.73
C LEU A 557 2.35 -18.16 21.22
N HIS A 558 2.58 -16.91 21.66
CA HIS A 558 2.22 -16.55 23.02
C HIS A 558 0.70 -16.74 23.24
N PRO A 559 0.26 -17.41 24.31
CA PRO A 559 -1.15 -17.77 24.50
C PRO A 559 -2.08 -16.56 24.70
N GLN A 560 -1.52 -15.40 25.04
CA GLN A 560 -2.24 -14.14 25.20
C GLN A 560 -2.01 -13.16 24.03
N PHE A 561 -1.47 -13.63 22.90
CA PHE A 561 -1.35 -12.80 21.71
C PHE A 561 -2.73 -12.34 21.26
N ASP A 562 -2.91 -11.03 21.13
CA ASP A 562 -4.16 -10.42 20.70
C ASP A 562 -4.00 -9.83 19.29
N PRO A 563 -4.66 -10.39 18.28
CA PRO A 563 -4.54 -9.92 16.91
C PRO A 563 -5.18 -8.57 16.61
N GLN A 564 -5.96 -8.01 17.54
CA GLN A 564 -6.59 -6.69 17.36
C GLN A 564 -5.62 -5.55 17.67
N ASN A 565 -4.81 -5.69 18.71
CA ASN A 565 -3.91 -4.64 19.21
C ASN A 565 -2.44 -5.05 19.23
N TYR A 566 -2.12 -6.28 18.81
CA TYR A 566 -0.76 -6.83 18.75
C TYR A 566 -0.08 -6.91 20.13
N ASN A 567 -0.85 -6.91 21.21
CA ASN A 567 -0.29 -7.13 22.55
C ASN A 567 0.17 -8.59 22.67
N ASN A 568 1.31 -8.79 23.33
CA ASN A 568 1.98 -10.09 23.45
C ASN A 568 2.37 -10.72 22.10
N ASP A 569 2.83 -9.89 21.17
CA ASP A 569 3.27 -10.31 19.84
C ASP A 569 4.69 -10.92 19.86
N ILE A 570 4.77 -12.15 20.38
CA ILE A 570 5.99 -12.96 20.45
C ILE A 570 5.68 -14.44 20.19
N ALA A 571 6.57 -15.11 19.49
CA ALA A 571 6.48 -16.54 19.18
C ALA A 571 7.86 -17.22 19.17
N LEU A 572 7.85 -18.53 19.39
CA LEU A 572 9.00 -19.40 19.28
C LEU A 572 8.82 -20.40 18.14
N VAL A 573 9.90 -20.63 17.41
CA VAL A 573 10.03 -21.65 16.38
C VAL A 573 11.09 -22.65 16.85
N LYS A 574 10.68 -23.91 17.00
CA LYS A 574 11.59 -25.04 17.25
C LYS A 574 11.98 -25.67 15.92
N LEU A 575 13.27 -25.77 15.65
CA LEU A 575 13.81 -26.42 14.46
C LEU A 575 13.77 -27.94 14.61
N ASN A 576 13.56 -28.64 13.50
CA ASN A 576 13.59 -30.12 13.46
C ASN A 576 14.97 -30.72 13.73
N GLN A 577 16.04 -29.94 13.55
CA GLN A 577 17.41 -30.35 13.73
C GLN A 577 18.27 -29.15 14.11
N GLU A 578 19.28 -29.38 14.96
CA GLU A 578 20.23 -28.33 15.34
C GLU A 578 20.92 -27.72 14.10
N VAL A 579 21.12 -26.40 14.13
CA VAL A 579 21.97 -25.71 13.17
C VAL A 579 23.43 -25.83 13.58
N ALA A 580 24.30 -26.09 12.60
CA ALA A 580 25.73 -26.05 12.84
C ALA A 580 26.17 -24.59 13.00
N LEU A 581 26.59 -24.23 14.21
CA LEU A 581 27.05 -22.88 14.49
C LEU A 581 28.36 -22.60 13.75
N SER A 582 28.49 -21.38 13.21
CA SER A 582 29.61 -20.98 12.36
C SER A 582 29.93 -19.49 12.54
N ALA A 583 30.74 -18.90 11.67
CA ALA A 583 30.92 -17.44 11.63
C ALA A 583 29.65 -16.71 11.15
N LEU A 584 28.79 -17.37 10.37
CA LEU A 584 27.58 -16.78 9.79
C LEU A 584 26.30 -17.14 10.56
N VAL A 585 26.36 -18.12 11.46
CA VAL A 585 25.21 -18.63 12.23
C VAL A 585 25.60 -18.73 13.70
N ARG A 586 25.10 -17.80 14.52
CA ARG A 586 25.31 -17.75 15.98
C ARG A 586 24.10 -17.15 16.67
N PRO A 587 23.78 -17.57 17.91
CA PRO A 587 22.63 -17.02 18.61
C PRO A 587 22.90 -15.59 19.14
N VAL A 588 21.85 -14.80 19.30
CA VAL A 588 21.86 -13.53 20.06
C VAL A 588 21.58 -13.82 21.53
N CYS A 589 22.07 -12.98 22.44
CA CYS A 589 21.76 -13.14 23.86
C CYS A 589 20.37 -12.61 24.20
N LEU A 590 19.74 -13.22 25.22
CA LEU A 590 18.53 -12.68 25.84
C LEU A 590 18.89 -11.67 26.94
N PRO A 591 18.00 -10.69 27.22
CA PRO A 591 18.15 -9.80 28.36
C PRO A 591 18.20 -10.60 29.68
N ARG A 592 19.00 -10.12 30.64
CA ARG A 592 19.14 -10.71 31.98
C ARG A 592 18.09 -10.12 32.93
N PRO A 593 17.37 -10.94 33.71
CA PRO A 593 16.48 -10.44 34.74
C PRO A 593 17.23 -9.62 35.80
N GLY A 594 16.75 -8.43 36.13
CA GLY A 594 17.17 -7.68 37.32
C GLY A 594 18.50 -6.90 37.23
N LEU A 595 19.09 -6.72 36.05
CA LEU A 595 20.20 -5.80 35.84
C LEU A 595 19.70 -4.45 35.33
N ASP A 596 19.79 -3.39 36.14
CA ASP A 596 19.45 -2.01 35.73
C ASP A 596 20.19 -1.57 34.46
N SER A 597 21.40 -2.10 34.23
CA SER A 597 22.22 -1.80 33.04
C SER A 597 21.64 -2.30 31.71
N GLN A 598 20.57 -3.09 31.72
CA GLN A 598 19.90 -3.62 30.53
C GLN A 598 18.48 -3.06 30.34
N VAL A 599 18.09 -2.10 31.17
CA VAL A 599 16.84 -1.36 30.98
C VAL A 599 17.04 -0.39 29.81
N LEU A 600 16.26 -0.57 28.74
CA LEU A 600 16.22 0.39 27.63
C LEU A 600 15.70 1.74 28.16
N THR A 601 16.59 2.72 28.24
CA THR A 601 16.21 4.11 28.51
C THR A 601 15.94 4.85 27.20
N PRO A 602 15.10 5.90 27.21
CA PRO A 602 14.93 6.77 26.04
C PRO A 602 16.29 7.25 25.51
N ASN A 603 16.41 7.34 24.19
CA ASN A 603 17.62 7.65 23.42
C ASN A 603 18.71 6.57 23.41
N THR A 604 18.51 5.42 24.07
CA THR A 604 19.39 4.26 23.87
C THR A 604 19.34 3.86 22.40
N LEU A 605 20.49 3.76 21.75
CA LEU A 605 20.56 3.35 20.35
C LEU A 605 20.64 1.83 20.23
N GLY A 606 19.69 1.25 19.50
CA GLY A 606 19.77 -0.14 19.07
C GLY A 606 19.87 -0.27 17.56
N ILE A 607 20.05 -1.49 17.11
CA ILE A 607 20.18 -1.84 15.70
C ILE A 607 19.08 -2.83 15.36
N VAL A 608 18.45 -2.63 14.21
CA VAL A 608 17.51 -3.58 13.61
C VAL A 608 18.05 -3.98 12.25
N ALA A 609 17.93 -5.25 11.92
CA ALA A 609 18.29 -5.77 10.61
C ALA A 609 17.11 -6.55 9.99
N GLY A 610 16.94 -6.41 8.68
CA GLY A 610 15.87 -7.08 7.95
C GLY A 610 15.92 -6.78 6.45
N TRP A 611 14.98 -7.38 5.72
CA TRP A 611 14.88 -7.28 4.26
C TRP A 611 13.73 -6.36 3.83
N GLY A 612 13.23 -5.50 4.72
CA GLY A 612 12.02 -4.71 4.50
C GLY A 612 11.95 -3.89 3.20
N ILE A 613 10.76 -3.35 2.93
CA ILE A 613 10.48 -2.55 1.73
C ILE A 613 11.34 -1.28 1.77
N ASN A 614 12.15 -1.06 0.72
CA ASN A 614 12.87 0.20 0.53
C ASN A 614 11.89 1.28 0.04
N ALA A 615 11.51 2.23 0.90
CA ALA A 615 10.61 3.34 0.54
C ALA A 615 11.12 4.20 -0.64
N ALA A 616 12.42 4.19 -0.93
CA ALA A 616 13.04 5.00 -1.99
C ALA A 616 12.56 4.69 -3.42
N ASN A 617 11.81 3.59 -3.65
CA ASN A 617 11.26 3.24 -4.97
C ASN A 617 9.71 3.18 -4.99
N ALA A 618 9.02 3.53 -3.91
CA ALA A 618 7.56 3.39 -3.81
C ALA A 618 6.76 4.64 -4.26
N SER A 619 7.42 5.79 -4.40
CA SER A 619 6.80 7.08 -4.70
C SER A 619 6.37 7.29 -6.18
N ALA A 620 6.08 6.21 -6.92
CA ALA A 620 5.69 6.30 -8.33
C ALA A 620 4.57 5.33 -8.79
N SER A 621 3.83 4.66 -7.89
CA SER A 621 2.67 3.85 -8.32
C SER A 621 1.55 3.81 -7.29
N SER A 622 0.68 4.81 -7.35
CA SER A 622 -0.66 4.83 -6.74
C SER A 622 -1.62 3.93 -7.53
N SER A 623 -1.53 2.60 -7.42
CA SER A 623 -2.65 1.71 -7.76
C SER A 623 -2.39 0.25 -7.38
N GLY A 624 -3.20 -0.27 -6.44
CA GLY A 624 -3.64 -1.66 -6.45
C GLY A 624 -2.70 -2.69 -5.81
N LEU A 625 -3.21 -3.32 -4.75
CA LEU A 625 -2.74 -4.59 -4.22
C LEU A 625 -2.71 -5.65 -5.35
N THR A 626 -1.55 -5.85 -5.95
CA THR A 626 -1.21 -7.08 -6.68
C THR A 626 0.17 -7.52 -6.24
N SER A 627 0.29 -8.81 -5.95
CA SER A 627 1.37 -9.49 -5.26
C SER A 627 2.63 -9.69 -6.12
N ASP A 628 3.09 -8.67 -6.85
CA ASP A 628 4.30 -8.76 -7.67
C ASP A 628 5.17 -7.48 -7.57
N SER A 629 6.27 -7.59 -6.81
CA SER A 629 7.48 -6.75 -6.86
C SER A 629 7.51 -5.33 -6.25
N SER A 630 6.67 -5.00 -5.24
CA SER A 630 6.98 -3.86 -4.37
C SER A 630 8.32 -4.11 -3.64
N SER A 631 9.25 -3.15 -3.71
CA SER A 631 10.71 -3.34 -3.60
C SER A 631 11.24 -3.75 -2.22
N VAL A 632 11.01 -5.00 -1.84
CA VAL A 632 11.73 -5.71 -0.77
C VAL A 632 13.23 -5.71 -1.10
N SER A 633 14.08 -5.33 -0.14
CA SER A 633 15.53 -5.35 -0.38
C SER A 633 16.02 -6.79 -0.62
N GLU A 634 16.72 -7.04 -1.72
CA GLU A 634 17.36 -8.35 -1.96
C GLU A 634 18.52 -8.62 -1.00
N LEU A 635 19.13 -7.56 -0.46
CA LEU A 635 20.20 -7.61 0.51
C LEU A 635 19.67 -7.32 1.90
N LEU A 636 20.18 -8.03 2.91
CA LEU A 636 19.91 -7.74 4.31
C LEU A 636 20.38 -6.32 4.59
N GLN A 637 19.49 -5.49 5.09
CA GLN A 637 19.82 -4.14 5.52
C GLN A 637 19.80 -4.04 7.03
N TYR A 638 20.40 -2.98 7.55
CA TYR A 638 20.32 -2.65 8.96
C TYR A 638 20.31 -1.14 9.18
N VAL A 639 19.65 -0.73 10.25
CA VAL A 639 19.52 0.66 10.67
C VAL A 639 19.72 0.79 12.16
N LYS A 640 20.22 1.95 12.60
CA LYS A 640 20.43 2.27 14.01
C LYS A 640 19.34 3.25 14.45
N LEU A 641 18.55 2.88 15.45
CA LEU A 641 17.36 3.62 15.89
C LEU A 641 17.44 3.95 17.38
N PRO A 642 17.04 5.16 17.80
CA PRO A 642 16.91 5.51 19.21
C PRO A 642 15.60 4.99 19.78
N VAL A 643 15.64 4.52 21.03
CA VAL A 643 14.44 4.23 21.81
C VAL A 643 13.71 5.53 22.12
N VAL A 644 12.41 5.58 21.82
CA VAL A 644 11.52 6.71 22.12
C VAL A 644 10.97 6.55 23.53
N SER A 645 10.71 7.66 24.23
CA SER A 645 10.06 7.60 25.54
C SER A 645 8.66 6.99 25.41
N GLN A 646 8.25 6.25 26.44
CA GLN A 646 6.95 5.60 26.49
C GLN A 646 5.81 6.62 26.29
N ASP A 647 5.88 7.76 26.98
CA ASP A 647 4.88 8.83 26.92
C ASP A 647 4.75 9.44 25.51
N GLU A 648 5.87 9.66 24.81
CA GLU A 648 5.83 10.21 23.44
C GLU A 648 5.27 9.19 22.44
N CYS A 649 5.61 7.90 22.61
CA CYS A 649 5.04 6.88 21.74
C CYS A 649 3.53 6.71 21.95
N GLU A 650 3.09 6.65 23.21
CA GLU A 650 1.67 6.62 23.57
C GLU A 650 0.93 7.85 23.01
N ALA A 651 1.49 9.05 23.22
CA ALA A 651 0.89 10.28 22.72
C ALA A 651 0.82 10.32 21.19
N SER A 652 1.85 9.83 20.49
CA SER A 652 1.86 9.78 19.03
C SER A 652 0.74 8.89 18.49
N TYR A 653 0.63 7.65 18.97
CA TYR A 653 -0.37 6.71 18.47
C TYR A 653 -1.79 7.07 18.91
N ALA A 654 -1.97 7.57 20.14
CA ALA A 654 -3.25 8.06 20.62
C ALA A 654 -3.77 9.24 19.78
N SER A 655 -2.87 10.08 19.22
CA SER A 655 -3.25 11.18 18.34
C SER A 655 -3.78 10.73 16.97
N ARG A 656 -3.45 9.51 16.53
CA ARG A 656 -3.82 8.96 15.22
C ARG A 656 -5.08 8.10 15.28
N SER A 657 -5.20 7.25 16.29
CA SER A 657 -6.40 6.43 16.47
C SER A 657 -6.54 5.95 17.91
N VAL A 658 -7.78 5.98 18.41
CA VAL A 658 -8.15 5.44 19.71
C VAL A 658 -7.93 3.91 19.78
N ASN A 659 -7.85 3.23 18.62
CA ASN A 659 -7.64 1.79 18.55
C ASN A 659 -6.17 1.39 18.74
N TYR A 660 -5.22 2.30 18.52
CA TYR A 660 -3.80 2.01 18.74
C TYR A 660 -3.51 2.13 20.24
N ASN A 661 -3.26 1.00 20.88
CA ASN A 661 -2.99 0.94 22.31
C ASN A 661 -1.56 0.46 22.56
N ILE A 662 -0.67 1.40 22.90
CA ILE A 662 0.70 1.09 23.30
C ILE A 662 0.67 0.59 24.75
N THR A 663 1.10 -0.64 24.99
CA THR A 663 1.07 -1.26 26.32
C THR A 663 2.45 -1.23 26.97
N GLY A 664 2.52 -1.51 28.29
CA GLY A 664 3.80 -1.69 28.99
C GLY A 664 4.64 -2.90 28.50
N ASN A 665 4.06 -3.76 27.65
CA ASN A 665 4.78 -4.84 26.97
C ASN A 665 5.43 -4.40 25.67
N MET A 666 5.28 -3.14 25.29
CA MET A 666 5.82 -2.55 24.08
C MET A 666 6.85 -1.48 24.44
N PHE A 667 7.70 -1.15 23.49
CA PHE A 667 8.45 0.09 23.44
C PHE A 667 8.55 0.54 22.00
N CYS A 668 8.95 1.78 21.77
CA CYS A 668 9.06 2.33 20.43
C CYS A 668 10.49 2.75 20.14
N ALA A 669 10.89 2.65 18.89
CA ALA A 669 12.17 3.15 18.43
C ALA A 669 12.01 3.73 17.03
N GLY A 670 12.69 4.83 16.77
CA GLY A 670 12.52 5.60 15.53
C GLY A 670 12.94 7.04 15.72
N PHE A 671 13.25 7.72 14.62
CA PHE A 671 13.47 9.16 14.65
C PHE A 671 12.12 9.89 14.63
N TYR A 672 12.10 11.14 15.11
CA TYR A 672 10.89 11.96 15.13
C TYR A 672 10.32 12.20 13.72
N GLU A 673 11.18 12.39 12.72
CA GLU A 673 10.81 12.49 11.31
C GLU A 673 12.03 12.15 10.47
N GLY A 674 11.81 11.51 9.32
CA GLY A 674 12.84 11.22 8.35
C GLY A 674 13.80 10.11 8.76
N GLY A 675 14.54 9.61 7.75
CA GLY A 675 15.38 8.43 7.89
C GLY A 675 14.60 7.15 7.67
N GLN A 676 15.26 6.12 7.15
CA GLN A 676 14.64 4.80 7.03
C GLN A 676 14.34 4.26 8.44
N ASP A 677 13.09 3.96 8.69
CA ASP A 677 12.63 3.25 9.89
C ASP A 677 12.35 1.77 9.53
N THR A 678 12.07 0.93 10.52
CA THR A 678 11.66 -0.45 10.27
C THR A 678 10.37 -0.49 9.45
N CYS A 679 10.39 -1.29 8.38
CA CYS A 679 9.30 -1.38 7.42
C CYS A 679 8.67 -2.78 7.39
N LEU A 680 7.60 -2.90 6.60
CA LEU A 680 7.06 -4.19 6.19
C LEU A 680 8.19 -5.10 5.67
N GLY A 681 8.32 -6.29 6.24
CA GLY A 681 9.38 -7.26 5.96
C GLY A 681 10.46 -7.38 7.04
N ASP A 682 10.55 -6.40 7.95
CA ASP A 682 11.39 -6.48 9.15
C ASP A 682 10.65 -7.13 10.35
N SER A 683 9.35 -7.40 10.19
CA SER A 683 8.46 -8.04 11.17
C SER A 683 9.10 -9.26 11.83
N GLY A 684 9.15 -9.25 13.17
CA GLY A 684 9.76 -10.30 14.00
C GLY A 684 11.29 -10.23 14.11
N GLY A 685 11.95 -9.33 13.38
CA GLY A 685 13.38 -9.05 13.50
C GLY A 685 13.73 -8.48 14.89
N ALA A 686 14.96 -8.73 15.35
CA ALA A 686 15.38 -8.32 16.68
C ALA A 686 15.94 -6.89 16.71
N PHE A 687 15.48 -6.10 17.68
CA PHE A 687 16.14 -4.86 18.10
C PHE A 687 17.24 -5.22 19.10
N VAL A 688 18.49 -5.03 18.69
CA VAL A 688 19.66 -5.43 19.49
C VAL A 688 20.48 -4.23 19.96
N THR A 689 21.01 -4.33 21.17
CA THR A 689 22.00 -3.40 21.72
C THR A 689 23.24 -4.18 22.17
N GLN A 690 24.36 -3.49 22.33
CA GLN A 690 25.57 -4.10 22.87
C GLN A 690 25.63 -3.86 24.39
N ASP A 691 25.72 -4.94 25.16
CA ASP A 691 25.92 -4.84 26.61
C ASP A 691 27.33 -4.32 26.91
N GLY A 692 27.42 -3.13 27.51
CA GLY A 692 28.70 -2.47 27.76
C GLY A 692 29.66 -3.25 28.67
N ARG A 693 29.17 -4.20 29.48
CA ARG A 693 30.01 -5.02 30.37
C ARG A 693 30.57 -6.26 29.68
N SER A 694 29.73 -7.00 28.95
CA SER A 694 30.15 -8.24 28.29
C SER A 694 30.61 -8.05 26.86
N GLY A 695 30.31 -6.90 26.23
CA GLY A 695 30.53 -6.64 24.81
C GLY A 695 29.61 -7.45 23.89
N ARG A 696 28.66 -8.22 24.43
CA ARG A 696 27.76 -9.09 23.66
C ARG A 696 26.50 -8.37 23.20
N TRP A 697 25.96 -8.81 22.08
CA TRP A 697 24.69 -8.32 21.55
C TRP A 697 23.49 -9.00 22.21
N VAL A 698 22.54 -8.19 22.63
CA VAL A 698 21.34 -8.59 23.38
C VAL A 698 20.09 -8.16 22.64
N ALA A 699 19.13 -9.07 22.44
CA ALA A 699 17.84 -8.79 21.80
C ALA A 699 16.82 -8.24 22.79
N HIS A 700 16.62 -6.92 22.80
CA HIS A 700 15.68 -6.27 23.71
C HIS A 700 14.27 -6.14 23.14
N GLY A 701 14.13 -6.13 21.81
CA GLY A 701 12.85 -5.98 21.13
C GLY A 701 12.65 -6.91 19.95
N LEU A 702 11.39 -7.09 19.55
CA LEU A 702 11.01 -7.74 18.29
C LEU A 702 10.10 -6.78 17.53
N VAL A 703 10.39 -6.53 16.25
CA VAL A 703 9.56 -5.66 15.39
C VAL A 703 8.14 -6.23 15.36
N SER A 704 7.17 -5.46 15.83
CA SER A 704 5.78 -5.90 15.97
C SER A 704 4.88 -5.21 14.94
N TRP A 705 4.76 -3.88 15.01
CA TRP A 705 3.93 -3.11 14.08
C TRP A 705 4.42 -1.66 13.99
N GLY A 706 3.85 -0.90 13.06
CA GLY A 706 4.08 0.52 12.87
C GLY A 706 2.78 1.21 12.42
N GLY A 707 2.82 2.53 12.26
CA GLY A 707 1.69 3.25 11.66
C GLY A 707 1.48 2.84 10.18
N PRO A 708 0.28 3.06 9.62
CA PRO A 708 0.00 2.78 8.22
C PRO A 708 0.71 3.74 7.25
N GLU A 709 1.24 4.86 7.75
CA GLU A 709 1.98 5.84 6.97
C GLU A 709 3.34 5.30 6.51
N GLU A 710 4.01 6.01 5.59
CA GLU A 710 5.32 5.60 5.10
C GLU A 710 6.34 5.51 6.24
N CYS A 711 7.23 4.50 6.20
CA CYS A 711 8.25 4.35 7.24
C CYS A 711 9.14 5.60 7.31
N GLY A 712 9.35 6.11 8.53
CA GLY A 712 10.08 7.37 8.73
C GLY A 712 9.20 8.62 8.64
N SER A 713 7.89 8.47 8.44
CA SER A 713 6.93 9.57 8.59
C SER A 713 7.02 10.22 9.96
N GLN A 714 6.70 11.51 10.02
CA GLN A 714 6.75 12.29 11.26
C GLN A 714 5.93 11.60 12.36
N ARG A 715 6.57 11.30 13.49
CA ARG A 715 6.07 10.63 14.69
C ARG A 715 5.53 9.22 14.46
N VAL A 716 5.88 8.55 13.37
CA VAL A 716 5.50 7.16 13.11
C VAL A 716 6.66 6.26 13.49
N TYR A 717 6.72 5.88 14.76
CA TYR A 717 7.80 5.08 15.32
C TYR A 717 7.54 3.59 15.13
N GLY A 718 8.57 2.78 14.87
CA GLY A 718 8.43 1.33 14.99
C GLY A 718 8.04 0.91 16.42
N VAL A 719 7.05 0.03 16.55
CA VAL A 719 6.61 -0.56 17.83
C VAL A 719 7.18 -1.97 17.98
N TYR A 720 7.80 -2.23 19.13
CA TYR A 720 8.54 -3.44 19.41
C TYR A 720 7.99 -4.15 20.65
N THR A 721 7.89 -5.47 20.58
CA THR A 721 7.60 -6.30 21.75
C THR A 721 8.80 -6.31 22.70
N ARG A 722 8.60 -5.91 23.96
CA ARG A 722 9.64 -5.82 24.99
C ARG A 722 10.02 -7.22 25.49
N VAL A 723 11.08 -7.81 24.92
CA VAL A 723 11.51 -9.20 25.17
C VAL A 723 11.74 -9.49 26.66
N ALA A 724 12.23 -8.50 27.42
CA ALA A 724 12.46 -8.62 28.86
C ALA A 724 11.21 -9.06 29.65
N ASN A 725 10.00 -8.68 29.21
CA ASN A 725 8.74 -9.05 29.87
C ASN A 725 8.34 -10.51 29.61
N TYR A 726 8.97 -11.19 28.65
CA TYR A 726 8.63 -12.55 28.21
C TYR A 726 9.71 -13.57 28.55
N LEU A 727 10.77 -13.20 29.28
CA LEU A 727 11.87 -14.10 29.65
C LEU A 727 11.37 -15.39 30.32
N GLN A 728 10.48 -15.28 31.31
CA GLN A 728 9.92 -16.44 32.00
C GLN A 728 9.20 -17.40 31.04
N TRP A 729 8.45 -16.86 30.07
CA TRP A 729 7.77 -17.65 29.04
C TRP A 729 8.77 -18.30 28.08
N LEU A 730 9.82 -17.59 27.67
CA LEU A 730 10.91 -18.12 26.84
C LEU A 730 11.61 -19.29 27.54
N HIS A 731 11.98 -19.16 28.81
CA HIS A 731 12.66 -20.21 29.56
C HIS A 731 11.82 -21.47 29.75
N THR A 732 10.51 -21.28 29.98
CA THR A 732 9.57 -22.39 30.17
C THR A 732 9.43 -23.25 28.92
N HIS A 733 9.60 -22.67 27.72
CA HIS A 733 9.46 -23.40 26.46
C HIS A 733 10.79 -23.92 25.90
N MET A 734 11.91 -23.28 26.20
CA MET A 734 13.22 -23.64 25.64
C MET A 734 13.99 -24.70 26.45
N ASP A 735 13.53 -25.08 27.64
CA ASP A 735 14.25 -25.97 28.59
C ASP A 735 15.71 -25.51 28.83
N ALA A 736 15.93 -24.20 28.81
CA ALA A 736 17.25 -23.59 28.65
C ALA A 736 17.79 -23.03 29.98
N GLU A 737 18.40 -23.88 30.82
CA GLU A 737 19.24 -23.45 31.94
C GLU A 737 20.67 -23.00 31.53
N ARG A 738 20.99 -22.91 30.23
CA ARG A 738 22.39 -22.85 29.76
C ARG A 738 22.84 -21.67 28.88
N TRP A 739 22.02 -20.65 28.62
CA TRP A 739 22.31 -19.66 27.55
C TRP A 739 22.29 -18.18 27.98
N TRP A 740 22.78 -17.88 29.19
CA TRP A 740 22.74 -16.56 29.87
C TRP A 740 24.04 -15.74 29.78
#